data_AF-A0A5E4J9C7-F1
#
_entry.id   AF-A0A5E4J9C7-F1
#
_cell.length_a   1.000
_cell.length_b   1.000
_cell.length_c   1.000
_cell.angle_alpha   90.00
_cell.angle_beta   90.00
_cell.angle_gamma   90.00
#
_symmetry.space_group_name_H-M   'P 1'
#
loop_
_entity.id
_entity.type
_entity.pdbx_description
1 polymer ?
#
loop_
_entity_poly.entity_id
_entity_poly.type
_entity_poly.pdbx_seq_one_letter_code
_entity_poly.pdbx_strand_id
1 'polypeptide(L)'
;MLRTKVDRLAELVERKPITVADAAAQLGAPADLVEFVARSLELEGVLQLSYPPVGSPLISLVRKLQFVEDKLPASSDDRYLFVVQGIPATVYVYRDEERRPFYHLVYPIPGPYTALFLETLKPDIAKDVPLESSYFLTPERMQAYLPVIFDKVKQKLSMYFSEHLEAIAGYVFISMYGMGELELLMGDDSLEEVAVNTSRLPISVYHRKYGWMKTNLTIADEDTIANIAAQIARRVGQQITIADPVLDAFLTTGDRATATLYPASTRGNTITIRKFAREPWTSTKFIQGHTYSSEMAALLWQATHYEMNILATGGTASGKTSMLNTLMQLVPPFQRVVTIEETRELALPDHIWNWIPLLVRAGGVSSETEKVKITMADLLKTSLRMRPDRIVLGEVRSPDEAKVLFDAMQTGHSVSTTFHADSANQLITRMLEPPFSIHTAEAESIHLVVVQHRDRRRNIRRTFEISEIVPSMEGSLATNRLFIWRPRTDVFEAVNKPRRYVEDINIFTGMTEREINEDLAERKGILDWMCGQGYFDISQVSEVARAYYNSLDVLLDAVAKGGKLEGVPERPLSQKSLFSSASVIVPQPPQPAKPVPISEIPSVSFGALKEIKRDSLAAKAHAPSGASREAMLRKAEGADGRKGRLPPRKGQPTPKGGKRR
;
A
#
# COMPACT_ATOMS: atom_id res chain seq x y z
N MET A 1 -8.58 -14.86 -26.36
CA MET A 1 -9.70 -14.03 -26.84
C MET A 1 -11.01 -14.64 -26.36
N LEU A 2 -11.88 -13.84 -25.77
CA LEU A 2 -13.26 -14.20 -25.44
C LEU A 2 -14.12 -13.96 -26.68
N ARG A 3 -14.61 -15.04 -27.31
CA ARG A 3 -15.49 -14.93 -28.48
C ARG A 3 -16.93 -14.84 -28.01
N THR A 4 -17.53 -13.66 -28.09
CA THR A 4 -18.93 -13.48 -27.69
C THR A 4 -19.89 -13.60 -28.87
N LYS A 5 -21.20 -13.58 -28.61
CA LYS A 5 -22.24 -13.43 -29.64
C LYS A 5 -22.07 -12.16 -30.49
N VAL A 6 -21.47 -11.10 -29.95
CA VAL A 6 -21.16 -9.86 -30.70
C VAL A 6 -20.10 -10.12 -31.76
N ASP A 7 -19.01 -10.82 -31.42
CA ASP A 7 -17.99 -11.20 -32.40
C ASP A 7 -18.54 -12.19 -33.42
N ARG A 8 -19.36 -13.16 -32.99
CA ARG A 8 -20.03 -14.10 -33.90
C ARG A 8 -21.01 -13.40 -34.86
N LEU A 9 -21.72 -12.36 -34.42
CA LEU A 9 -22.55 -11.54 -35.30
C LEU A 9 -21.71 -10.92 -36.40
N ALA A 10 -20.58 -10.29 -36.04
CA ALA A 10 -19.68 -9.71 -37.02
C ALA A 10 -19.16 -10.78 -38.00
N GLU A 11 -18.70 -11.94 -37.51
CA GLU A 11 -18.25 -13.06 -38.35
C GLU A 11 -19.33 -13.56 -39.33
N LEU A 12 -20.60 -13.57 -38.93
CA LEU A 12 -21.72 -13.91 -39.83
C LEU A 12 -21.88 -12.86 -40.94
N VAL A 13 -21.85 -11.58 -40.57
CA VAL A 13 -21.99 -10.46 -41.49
C VAL A 13 -20.79 -10.36 -42.45
N GLU A 14 -19.58 -10.71 -42.00
CA GLU A 14 -18.39 -10.76 -42.85
C GLU A 14 -18.53 -11.74 -44.02
N ARG A 15 -19.27 -12.84 -43.83
CA ARG A 15 -19.49 -13.85 -44.89
C ARG A 15 -20.48 -13.35 -45.92
N LYS A 16 -21.56 -12.72 -45.47
CA LYS A 16 -22.60 -12.11 -46.30
C LYS A 16 -23.48 -11.19 -45.46
N PRO A 17 -24.11 -10.16 -46.06
CA PRO A 17 -25.18 -9.42 -45.40
C PRO A 17 -26.27 -10.37 -44.89
N ILE A 18 -26.77 -10.12 -43.69
CA ILE A 18 -27.73 -10.99 -42.98
C ILE A 18 -28.83 -10.15 -42.34
N THR A 19 -30.06 -10.65 -42.31
CA THR A 19 -31.15 -9.94 -41.64
C THR A 19 -31.03 -10.07 -40.12
N VAL A 20 -31.57 -9.11 -39.36
CA VAL A 20 -31.62 -9.17 -37.89
C VAL A 20 -32.30 -10.46 -37.42
N ALA A 21 -33.40 -10.88 -38.05
CA ALA A 21 -34.13 -12.09 -37.68
C ALA A 21 -33.30 -13.37 -37.91
N ASP A 22 -32.61 -13.47 -39.05
CA ASP A 22 -31.75 -14.62 -39.36
C ASP A 22 -30.54 -14.69 -38.42
N ALA A 23 -29.93 -13.53 -38.13
CA ALA A 23 -28.82 -13.42 -37.20
C ALA A 23 -29.25 -13.81 -35.77
N ALA A 24 -30.41 -13.33 -35.32
CA ALA A 24 -31.01 -13.68 -34.03
C ALA A 24 -31.24 -15.18 -33.87
N ALA A 25 -31.79 -15.82 -34.91
CA ALA A 25 -32.00 -17.27 -34.93
C ALA A 25 -30.66 -18.05 -34.87
N GLN A 26 -29.65 -17.64 -35.63
CA GLN A 26 -28.34 -18.33 -35.65
C GLN A 26 -27.54 -18.12 -34.35
N LEU A 27 -27.64 -16.96 -33.72
CA LEU A 27 -26.93 -16.64 -32.48
C LEU A 27 -27.66 -17.13 -31.22
N GLY A 28 -28.91 -17.58 -31.36
CA GLY A 28 -29.79 -17.88 -30.24
C GLY A 28 -29.93 -16.66 -29.31
N ALA A 29 -30.18 -15.49 -29.90
CA ALA A 29 -30.29 -14.22 -29.19
C ALA A 29 -31.60 -13.51 -29.56
N PRO A 30 -32.18 -12.69 -28.66
CA PRO A 30 -33.33 -11.85 -28.99
C PRO A 30 -33.04 -10.90 -30.16
N ALA A 31 -34.00 -10.70 -31.06
CA ALA A 31 -33.82 -9.89 -32.27
C ALA A 31 -33.55 -8.42 -31.96
N ASP A 32 -34.20 -7.89 -30.93
CA ASP A 32 -33.97 -6.55 -30.37
C ASP A 32 -32.54 -6.37 -29.87
N LEU A 33 -31.97 -7.37 -29.20
CA LEU A 33 -30.56 -7.34 -28.76
C LEU A 33 -29.61 -7.33 -29.96
N VAL A 34 -29.88 -8.13 -30.99
CA VAL A 34 -29.06 -8.17 -32.21
C VAL A 34 -29.11 -6.83 -32.95
N GLU A 35 -30.30 -6.25 -33.09
CA GLU A 35 -30.48 -4.93 -33.70
C GLU A 35 -29.77 -3.84 -32.90
N PHE A 36 -29.87 -3.87 -31.56
CA PHE A 36 -29.18 -2.93 -30.68
C PHE A 36 -27.65 -3.02 -30.84
N VAL A 37 -27.08 -4.22 -30.80
CA VAL A 37 -25.63 -4.43 -31.01
C VAL A 37 -25.22 -3.93 -32.39
N ALA A 38 -25.98 -4.26 -33.44
CA ALA A 38 -25.69 -3.83 -34.79
C ALA A 38 -25.71 -2.30 -34.93
N ARG A 39 -26.66 -1.64 -34.26
CA ARG A 39 -26.79 -0.17 -34.24
C ARG A 39 -25.65 0.50 -33.48
N SER A 40 -25.23 -0.07 -32.35
CA SER A 40 -24.05 0.42 -31.63
C SER A 40 -22.78 0.33 -32.48
N LEU A 41 -22.59 -0.78 -33.20
CA LEU A 41 -21.46 -0.95 -34.11
C LEU A 41 -21.56 -0.10 -35.39
N GLU A 42 -22.78 0.25 -35.82
CA GLU A 42 -23.01 1.20 -36.91
C GLU A 42 -22.57 2.62 -36.55
N LEU A 43 -22.87 3.07 -35.33
CA LEU A 43 -22.40 4.38 -34.83
C LEU A 43 -20.86 4.49 -34.83
N GLU A 44 -20.17 3.38 -34.62
CA GLU A 44 -18.70 3.28 -34.66
C GLU A 44 -18.15 3.01 -36.08
N GLY A 45 -19.02 2.99 -37.10
CA GLY A 45 -18.66 2.82 -38.51
C GLY A 45 -18.17 1.42 -38.88
N VAL A 46 -18.58 0.39 -38.13
CA VAL A 46 -18.16 -1.01 -38.35
C VAL A 46 -19.22 -1.79 -39.11
N LEU A 47 -20.49 -1.62 -38.74
CA LEU A 47 -21.65 -2.22 -39.41
C LEU A 47 -22.51 -1.15 -40.06
N GLN A 48 -23.47 -1.57 -40.87
CA GLN A 48 -24.52 -0.71 -41.42
C GLN A 48 -25.85 -1.46 -41.36
N LEU A 49 -26.90 -0.76 -40.91
CA LEU A 49 -28.27 -1.25 -40.85
C LEU A 49 -29.10 -0.59 -41.95
N SER A 50 -29.69 -1.41 -42.81
CA SER A 50 -30.66 -0.96 -43.82
C SER A 50 -32.05 -1.46 -43.47
N TYR A 51 -33.00 -0.54 -43.36
CA TYR A 51 -34.40 -0.85 -43.03
C TYR A 51 -35.21 -0.93 -44.32
N PRO A 52 -35.52 -2.15 -44.84
CA PRO A 52 -36.38 -2.27 -45.99
C PRO A 52 -37.82 -1.84 -45.65
N PRO A 53 -38.62 -1.39 -46.62
CA PRO A 53 -40.02 -1.00 -46.40
C PRO A 53 -40.88 -2.13 -45.81
N VAL A 54 -40.51 -3.38 -46.08
CA VAL A 54 -41.16 -4.59 -45.57
C VAL A 54 -40.07 -5.61 -45.24
N GLY A 55 -40.12 -6.21 -44.05
CA GLY A 55 -39.18 -7.24 -43.59
C GLY A 55 -38.24 -6.79 -42.49
N SER A 56 -37.35 -7.69 -42.08
CA SER A 56 -36.37 -7.41 -41.02
C SER A 56 -35.20 -6.55 -41.53
N PRO A 57 -34.61 -5.70 -40.68
CA PRO A 57 -33.45 -4.89 -41.07
C PRO A 57 -32.28 -5.76 -41.54
N LEU A 58 -31.56 -5.31 -42.57
CA LEU A 58 -30.39 -5.98 -43.13
C LEU A 58 -29.12 -5.38 -42.54
N ILE A 59 -28.22 -6.24 -42.08
CA ILE A 59 -26.92 -5.88 -41.50
C ILE A 59 -25.83 -6.17 -42.54
N SER A 60 -24.99 -5.18 -42.83
CA SER A 60 -23.80 -5.32 -43.69
C SER A 60 -22.52 -4.84 -43.00
N LEU A 61 -21.38 -5.42 -43.36
CA LEU A 61 -20.07 -5.02 -42.83
C LEU A 61 -19.57 -3.81 -43.59
N VAL A 62 -19.16 -2.77 -42.87
CA VAL A 62 -18.52 -1.57 -43.44
C VAL A 62 -17.01 -1.65 -43.25
N ARG A 63 -16.56 -1.99 -42.04
CA ARG A 63 -15.14 -2.04 -41.69
C ARG A 63 -14.82 -3.32 -40.91
N LYS A 64 -13.89 -4.11 -41.43
CA LYS A 64 -13.35 -5.27 -40.72
C LYS A 64 -12.38 -4.83 -39.62
N LEU A 65 -12.55 -5.34 -38.41
CA LEU A 65 -11.61 -5.14 -37.33
C LEU A 65 -10.59 -6.28 -37.32
N GLN A 66 -9.31 -5.94 -37.18
CA GLN A 66 -8.24 -6.93 -37.06
C GLN A 66 -7.91 -7.13 -35.59
N PHE A 67 -7.69 -8.39 -35.22
CA PHE A 67 -7.18 -8.77 -33.91
C PHE A 67 -5.81 -9.42 -34.11
N VAL A 68 -4.80 -8.90 -33.43
CA VAL A 68 -3.48 -9.52 -33.40
C VAL A 68 -3.49 -10.55 -32.29
N GLU A 69 -3.46 -11.84 -32.65
CA GLU A 69 -3.28 -12.89 -31.65
C GLU A 69 -1.89 -12.77 -31.03
N ASP A 70 -1.87 -12.71 -29.70
CA ASP A 70 -0.63 -12.72 -28.94
C ASP A 70 0.03 -14.10 -29.08
N LYS A 71 1.28 -14.12 -29.54
CA LYS A 71 2.01 -15.37 -29.77
C LYS A 71 2.56 -15.87 -28.44
N LEU A 72 2.07 -17.03 -28.02
CA LEU A 72 2.59 -17.71 -26.83
C LEU A 72 4.04 -18.15 -27.06
N PRO A 73 4.87 -18.12 -26.00
CA PRO A 73 6.23 -18.66 -26.09
C PRO A 73 6.20 -20.17 -26.33
N ALA A 74 7.17 -20.68 -27.10
CA ALA A 74 7.29 -22.12 -27.36
C ALA A 74 7.63 -22.94 -26.10
N SER A 75 8.32 -22.32 -25.14
CA SER A 75 8.71 -22.90 -23.85
C SER A 75 8.78 -21.82 -22.77
N SER A 76 8.52 -22.19 -21.52
CA SER A 76 8.64 -21.30 -20.35
C SER A 76 9.45 -21.96 -19.23
N ASP A 77 10.28 -21.17 -18.56
CA ASP A 77 11.02 -21.55 -17.35
C ASP A 77 10.08 -21.69 -16.14
N ASP A 78 9.00 -20.90 -16.10
CA ASP A 78 8.00 -20.91 -15.04
C ASP A 78 6.62 -20.59 -15.58
N ARG A 79 5.59 -21.11 -14.92
CA ARG A 79 4.19 -20.87 -15.28
C ARG A 79 3.28 -20.94 -14.06
N TYR A 80 2.47 -19.91 -13.87
CA TYR A 80 1.47 -19.89 -12.80
C TYR A 80 0.22 -19.10 -13.22
N LEU A 81 -0.86 -19.32 -12.49
CA LEU A 81 -2.19 -18.73 -12.70
C LEU A 81 -2.62 -17.99 -11.45
N PHE A 82 -3.16 -16.79 -11.62
CA PHE A 82 -3.85 -16.05 -10.57
C PHE A 82 -5.13 -15.42 -11.13
N VAL A 83 -6.03 -14.97 -10.24
CA VAL A 83 -7.31 -14.38 -10.64
C VAL A 83 -7.43 -12.98 -10.06
N VAL A 84 -7.78 -12.01 -10.90
CA VAL A 84 -8.00 -10.60 -10.51
C VAL A 84 -9.36 -10.16 -11.00
N GLN A 85 -10.25 -9.80 -10.08
CA GLN A 85 -11.60 -9.28 -10.43
C GLN A 85 -12.34 -10.16 -11.45
N GLY A 86 -12.31 -11.48 -11.27
CA GLY A 86 -12.94 -12.44 -12.19
C GLY A 86 -12.16 -12.75 -13.47
N ILE A 87 -11.00 -12.13 -13.69
CA ILE A 87 -10.12 -12.36 -14.84
C ILE A 87 -9.04 -13.39 -14.46
N PRO A 88 -9.06 -14.62 -15.00
CA PRO A 88 -7.97 -15.56 -14.85
C PRO A 88 -6.77 -15.15 -15.70
N ALA A 89 -5.65 -14.82 -15.07
CA ALA A 89 -4.41 -14.40 -15.71
C ALA A 89 -3.31 -15.46 -15.54
N THR A 90 -2.79 -15.96 -16.66
CA THR A 90 -1.68 -16.90 -16.68
C THR A 90 -0.38 -16.17 -17.01
N VAL A 91 0.67 -16.42 -16.23
CA VAL A 91 2.01 -15.89 -16.48
C VAL A 91 2.87 -16.99 -17.07
N TYR A 92 3.63 -16.64 -18.09
CA TYR A 92 4.74 -17.43 -18.61
C TYR A 92 6.02 -16.63 -18.39
N VAL A 93 6.96 -17.20 -17.65
CA VAL A 93 8.30 -16.63 -17.51
C VAL A 93 9.25 -17.39 -18.42
N TYR A 94 9.97 -16.68 -19.29
CA TYR A 94 10.98 -17.26 -20.17
C TYR A 94 12.11 -16.27 -20.42
N ARG A 95 13.15 -16.69 -21.14
CA ARG A 95 14.26 -15.82 -21.55
C ARG A 95 14.07 -15.28 -22.97
N ASP A 96 14.18 -13.96 -23.13
CA ASP A 96 14.15 -13.30 -24.44
C ASP A 96 15.40 -13.63 -25.28
N GLU A 97 15.48 -13.09 -26.50
CA GLU A 97 16.63 -13.27 -27.42
C GLU A 97 17.96 -12.81 -26.80
N GLU A 98 17.91 -11.84 -25.88
CA GLU A 98 19.07 -11.33 -25.13
C GLU A 98 19.32 -12.13 -23.82
N ARG A 99 18.65 -13.27 -23.65
CA ARG A 99 18.70 -14.15 -22.48
C ARG A 99 18.24 -13.50 -21.17
N ARG A 100 17.49 -12.41 -21.25
CA ARG A 100 16.92 -11.70 -20.09
C ARG A 100 15.56 -12.30 -19.72
N PRO A 101 15.21 -12.36 -18.43
CA PRO A 101 13.91 -12.85 -18.00
C PRO A 101 12.79 -11.92 -18.54
N PHE A 102 11.74 -12.53 -19.10
CA PHE A 102 10.60 -11.87 -19.72
C PHE A 102 9.29 -12.38 -19.10
N TYR A 103 8.39 -11.45 -18.77
CA TYR A 103 7.14 -11.71 -18.07
C TYR A 103 5.98 -11.62 -19.06
N HIS A 104 5.46 -12.76 -19.51
CA HIS A 104 4.38 -12.78 -20.49
C HIS A 104 3.05 -13.06 -19.80
N LEU A 105 2.21 -12.03 -19.72
CA LEU A 105 0.88 -12.11 -19.15
C LEU A 105 -0.14 -12.47 -20.22
N VAL A 106 -0.85 -13.56 -20.01
CA VAL A 106 -1.93 -14.02 -20.88
C VAL A 106 -3.22 -14.00 -20.09
N TYR A 107 -4.19 -13.22 -20.55
CA TYR A 107 -5.48 -13.10 -19.90
C TYR A 107 -6.61 -13.03 -20.94
N PRO A 108 -7.86 -13.34 -20.57
CA PRO A 108 -8.99 -13.25 -21.47
C PRO A 108 -9.29 -11.81 -21.89
N ILE A 109 -8.99 -11.48 -23.14
CA ILE A 109 -9.34 -10.19 -23.76
C ILE A 109 -10.62 -10.37 -24.58
N PRO A 110 -11.62 -9.47 -24.49
CA PRO A 110 -12.77 -9.46 -25.39
C PRO A 110 -12.34 -9.42 -26.86
N GLY A 111 -13.11 -10.08 -27.75
CA GLY A 111 -12.90 -9.92 -29.18
C GLY A 111 -13.05 -8.47 -29.65
N PRO A 112 -12.52 -8.08 -30.83
CA PRO A 112 -12.42 -6.67 -31.22
C PRO A 112 -13.80 -6.02 -31.38
N TYR A 113 -14.81 -6.76 -31.84
CA TYR A 113 -16.17 -6.24 -31.97
C TYR A 113 -16.84 -6.13 -30.60
N THR A 114 -16.61 -7.11 -29.72
CA THR A 114 -17.06 -7.02 -28.32
C THR A 114 -16.43 -5.84 -27.60
N ALA A 115 -15.12 -5.64 -27.71
CA ALA A 115 -14.40 -4.54 -27.06
C ALA A 115 -14.97 -3.19 -27.49
N LEU A 116 -15.19 -3.00 -28.79
CA LEU A 116 -15.80 -1.78 -29.32
C LEU A 116 -17.24 -1.58 -28.83
N PHE A 117 -18.04 -2.64 -28.83
CA PHE A 117 -19.40 -2.57 -28.29
C PHE A 117 -19.40 -2.20 -26.80
N LEU A 118 -18.46 -2.73 -26.01
CA LEU A 118 -18.31 -2.35 -24.60
C LEU A 118 -17.99 -0.86 -24.43
N GLU A 119 -17.17 -0.25 -25.29
CA GLU A 119 -16.93 1.21 -25.26
C GLU A 119 -18.23 2.00 -25.40
N THR A 120 -19.16 1.55 -26.27
CA THR A 120 -20.47 2.21 -26.43
C THR A 120 -21.36 2.09 -25.18
N LEU A 121 -21.16 1.06 -24.36
CA LEU A 121 -21.92 0.84 -23.12
C LEU A 121 -21.35 1.60 -21.91
N LYS A 122 -20.05 1.94 -21.91
CA LYS A 122 -19.40 2.60 -20.76
C LYS A 122 -20.10 3.89 -20.30
N PRO A 123 -20.54 4.82 -21.17
CA PRO A 123 -21.22 6.03 -20.74
C PRO A 123 -22.51 5.74 -19.95
N ASP A 124 -23.27 4.73 -20.36
CA ASP A 124 -24.50 4.37 -19.69
C ASP A 124 -24.22 3.61 -18.40
N ILE A 125 -23.19 2.77 -18.34
CA ILE A 125 -22.75 2.14 -17.09
C ILE A 125 -22.31 3.21 -16.08
N ALA A 126 -21.58 4.24 -16.52
CA ALA A 126 -21.12 5.33 -15.67
C ALA A 126 -22.27 6.17 -15.09
N LYS A 127 -23.37 6.35 -15.83
CA LYS A 127 -24.58 7.04 -15.33
C LYS A 127 -25.27 6.25 -14.22
N ASP A 128 -25.40 4.94 -14.38
CA ASP A 128 -26.13 4.09 -13.44
C ASP A 128 -25.30 3.68 -12.21
N VAL A 129 -23.97 3.68 -12.37
CA VAL A 129 -23.02 3.33 -11.31
C VAL A 129 -22.00 4.47 -11.14
N PRO A 130 -22.43 5.65 -10.64
CA PRO A 130 -21.55 6.79 -10.42
C PRO A 130 -20.60 6.52 -9.25
N LEU A 131 -19.34 6.97 -9.39
CA LEU A 131 -18.41 7.08 -8.27
C LEU A 131 -18.76 8.33 -7.45
N GLU A 132 -19.55 8.19 -6.39
CA GLU A 132 -19.75 9.31 -5.47
C GLU A 132 -18.48 9.58 -4.65
N SER A 133 -18.17 10.85 -4.43
CA SER A 133 -17.02 11.30 -3.64
C SER A 133 -17.08 10.81 -2.17
N SER A 134 -18.28 10.56 -1.66
CA SER A 134 -18.57 9.99 -0.34
C SER A 134 -17.97 8.59 -0.14
N TYR A 135 -17.78 7.81 -1.20
CA TYR A 135 -17.22 6.46 -1.11
C TYR A 135 -15.70 6.45 -0.86
N PHE A 136 -15.02 7.57 -1.09
CA PHE A 136 -13.56 7.71 -0.91
C PHE A 136 -13.17 8.23 0.48
N LEU A 137 -14.10 8.30 1.43
CA LEU A 137 -13.83 8.85 2.77
C LEU A 137 -12.82 8.01 3.58
N THR A 138 -12.77 6.70 3.37
CA THR A 138 -11.85 5.78 4.06
C THR A 138 -11.48 4.60 3.16
N PRO A 139 -10.22 4.09 3.19
CA PRO A 139 -9.82 2.90 2.45
C PRO A 139 -10.74 1.69 2.62
N GLU A 140 -11.25 1.47 3.83
CA GLU A 140 -12.11 0.34 4.21
C GLU A 140 -13.47 0.40 3.50
N ARG A 141 -14.12 1.57 3.52
CA ARG A 141 -15.36 1.81 2.76
C ARG A 141 -15.18 1.61 1.27
N MET A 142 -14.04 2.06 0.72
CA MET A 142 -13.77 1.88 -0.68
C MET A 142 -13.59 0.40 -1.02
N GLN A 143 -12.82 -0.35 -0.23
CA GLN A 143 -12.65 -1.80 -0.42
C GLN A 143 -13.98 -2.57 -0.28
N ALA A 144 -14.84 -2.18 0.66
CA ALA A 144 -16.16 -2.80 0.81
C ALA A 144 -17.11 -2.49 -0.35
N TYR A 145 -16.94 -1.34 -1.01
CA TYR A 145 -17.85 -0.89 -2.08
C TYR A 145 -17.41 -1.35 -3.48
N LEU A 146 -16.13 -1.63 -3.70
CA LEU A 146 -15.63 -2.15 -4.99
C LEU A 146 -16.36 -3.44 -5.44
N PRO A 147 -16.60 -4.44 -4.58
CA PRO A 147 -17.42 -5.62 -4.93
C PRO A 147 -18.86 -5.23 -5.32
N VAL A 148 -19.46 -4.27 -4.63
CA VAL A 148 -20.83 -3.80 -4.93
C VAL A 148 -20.89 -3.13 -6.31
N ILE A 149 -19.90 -2.31 -6.65
CA ILE A 149 -19.77 -1.71 -7.99
C ILE A 149 -19.59 -2.82 -9.03
N PHE A 150 -18.72 -3.79 -8.77
CA PHE A 150 -18.49 -4.92 -9.66
C PHE A 150 -19.77 -5.71 -9.92
N ASP A 151 -20.55 -6.02 -8.89
CA ASP A 151 -21.82 -6.74 -9.00
C ASP A 151 -22.87 -5.94 -9.79
N LYS A 152 -22.94 -4.61 -9.59
CA LYS A 152 -23.81 -3.74 -10.38
C LYS A 152 -23.41 -3.73 -11.86
N VAL A 153 -22.12 -3.63 -12.16
CA VAL A 153 -21.60 -3.70 -13.54
C VAL A 153 -21.93 -5.06 -14.16
N LYS A 154 -21.71 -6.16 -13.43
CA LYS A 154 -22.03 -7.52 -13.84
C LYS A 154 -23.52 -7.69 -14.12
N GLN A 155 -24.39 -7.18 -13.25
CA GLN A 155 -25.84 -7.22 -13.42
C GLN A 155 -26.27 -6.49 -14.69
N LYS A 156 -25.73 -5.29 -14.93
CA LYS A 156 -26.05 -4.52 -16.14
C LYS A 156 -25.57 -5.21 -17.41
N LEU A 157 -24.37 -5.79 -17.39
CA LEU A 157 -23.80 -6.52 -18.52
C LEU A 157 -24.52 -7.86 -18.78
N SER A 158 -25.16 -8.46 -17.78
CA SER A 158 -25.91 -9.72 -17.91
C SER A 158 -27.06 -9.65 -18.93
N MET A 159 -27.56 -8.45 -19.22
CA MET A 159 -28.61 -8.22 -20.23
C MET A 159 -28.06 -8.42 -21.66
N TYR A 160 -26.76 -8.23 -21.85
CA TYR A 160 -26.09 -8.30 -23.16
C TYR A 160 -25.24 -9.57 -23.32
N PHE A 161 -24.67 -10.08 -22.22
CA PHE A 161 -23.74 -11.19 -22.22
C PHE A 161 -24.18 -12.29 -21.25
N SER A 162 -24.34 -13.50 -21.76
CA SER A 162 -24.55 -14.72 -20.96
C SER A 162 -23.26 -15.52 -20.77
N GLU A 163 -22.38 -15.50 -21.75
CA GLU A 163 -21.09 -16.19 -21.76
C GLU A 163 -19.96 -15.26 -21.34
N HIS A 164 -18.97 -15.81 -20.62
CA HIS A 164 -17.79 -15.07 -20.15
C HIS A 164 -18.10 -13.80 -19.34
N LEU A 165 -19.32 -13.67 -18.83
CA LEU A 165 -19.84 -12.47 -18.17
C LEU A 165 -18.91 -11.98 -17.06
N GLU A 166 -18.35 -12.89 -16.27
CA GLU A 166 -17.44 -12.54 -15.16
C GLU A 166 -16.14 -11.88 -15.65
N ALA A 167 -15.51 -12.43 -16.68
CA ALA A 167 -14.29 -11.87 -17.25
C ALA A 167 -14.56 -10.56 -18.01
N ILE A 168 -15.72 -10.45 -18.69
CA ILE A 168 -16.14 -9.21 -19.36
C ILE A 168 -16.45 -8.11 -18.32
N ALA A 169 -17.16 -8.44 -17.25
CA ALA A 169 -17.42 -7.52 -16.15
C ALA A 169 -16.12 -7.07 -15.49
N GLY A 170 -15.17 -7.99 -15.27
CA GLY A 170 -13.82 -7.69 -14.82
C GLY A 170 -13.11 -6.70 -15.74
N TYR A 171 -13.11 -6.96 -17.06
CA TYR A 171 -12.48 -6.09 -18.05
C TYR A 171 -13.06 -4.68 -18.04
N VAL A 172 -14.38 -4.55 -18.05
CA VAL A 172 -15.07 -3.25 -17.97
C VAL A 172 -14.75 -2.57 -16.64
N PHE A 173 -14.80 -3.30 -15.53
CA PHE A 173 -14.57 -2.78 -14.19
C PHE A 173 -13.16 -2.19 -14.04
N ILE A 174 -12.11 -2.93 -14.42
CA ILE A 174 -10.73 -2.42 -14.31
C ILE A 174 -10.47 -1.25 -15.28
N SER A 175 -11.16 -1.21 -16.42
CA SER A 175 -11.03 -0.13 -17.41
C SER A 175 -11.71 1.17 -16.96
N MET A 176 -12.86 1.08 -16.29
CA MET A 176 -13.66 2.24 -15.88
C MET A 176 -13.32 2.72 -14.48
N TYR A 177 -13.14 1.78 -13.54
CA TYR A 177 -13.02 2.05 -12.11
C TYR A 177 -11.64 1.68 -11.56
N GLY A 178 -10.79 0.98 -12.32
CA GLY A 178 -9.43 0.55 -11.97
C GLY A 178 -8.34 1.38 -12.63
N MET A 179 -7.12 0.82 -12.76
CA MET A 179 -5.96 1.41 -13.44
C MET A 179 -5.68 0.72 -14.79
N GLY A 180 -6.72 0.15 -15.43
CA GLY A 180 -6.57 -0.65 -16.65
C GLY A 180 -5.76 -1.91 -16.42
N GLU A 181 -4.88 -2.26 -17.36
CA GLU A 181 -4.04 -3.47 -17.30
C GLU A 181 -3.08 -3.50 -16.11
N LEU A 182 -2.74 -2.34 -15.53
CA LEU A 182 -1.93 -2.28 -14.32
C LEU A 182 -2.58 -3.04 -13.16
N GLU A 183 -3.92 -3.07 -13.07
CA GLU A 183 -4.62 -3.85 -12.03
C GLU A 183 -4.32 -5.35 -12.13
N LEU A 184 -4.12 -5.88 -13.34
CA LEU A 184 -3.78 -7.29 -13.53
C LEU A 184 -2.38 -7.58 -12.96
N LEU A 185 -1.40 -6.71 -13.23
CA LEU A 185 -0.05 -6.83 -12.68
C LEU A 185 -0.05 -6.63 -11.15
N MET A 186 -0.81 -5.65 -10.66
CA MET A 186 -0.97 -5.39 -9.23
C MET A 186 -1.64 -6.56 -8.49
N GLY A 187 -2.41 -7.40 -9.19
CA GLY A 187 -2.97 -8.62 -8.66
C GLY A 187 -1.97 -9.73 -8.35
N ASP A 188 -0.81 -9.78 -9.03
CA ASP A 188 0.17 -10.86 -8.91
C ASP A 188 1.08 -10.70 -7.68
N ASP A 189 0.91 -11.55 -6.68
CA ASP A 189 1.70 -11.52 -5.44
C ASP A 189 3.16 -11.95 -5.61
N SER A 190 3.54 -12.46 -6.79
CA SER A 190 4.93 -12.76 -7.15
C SER A 190 5.72 -11.51 -7.54
N LEU A 191 5.04 -10.37 -7.78
CA LEU A 191 5.66 -9.08 -8.09
C LEU A 191 5.81 -8.21 -6.84
N GLU A 192 6.94 -7.50 -6.75
CA GLU A 192 7.21 -6.47 -5.73
C GLU A 192 7.01 -5.05 -6.27
N GLU A 193 7.21 -4.84 -7.58
CA GLU A 193 7.17 -3.52 -8.20
C GLU A 193 6.63 -3.60 -9.63
N VAL A 194 5.84 -2.59 -10.02
CA VAL A 194 5.33 -2.38 -11.38
C VAL A 194 5.73 -0.97 -11.81
N ALA A 195 6.41 -0.84 -12.95
CA ALA A 195 6.97 0.41 -13.44
C ALA A 195 6.59 0.68 -14.90
N VAL A 196 6.02 1.86 -15.12
CA VAL A 196 5.73 2.46 -16.41
C VAL A 196 6.74 3.59 -16.62
N ASN A 197 7.62 3.43 -17.61
CA ASN A 197 8.66 4.43 -17.90
C ASN A 197 8.24 5.43 -18.99
N THR A 198 7.41 5.00 -19.93
CA THR A 198 6.84 5.76 -21.06
C THR A 198 5.89 4.84 -21.82
N SER A 199 4.94 5.41 -22.55
CA SER A 199 4.08 4.70 -23.52
C SER A 199 4.85 3.99 -24.64
N ARG A 200 6.08 4.44 -24.94
CA ARG A 200 6.90 3.86 -26.03
C ARG A 200 7.61 2.56 -25.65
N LEU A 201 7.59 2.18 -24.38
CA LEU A 201 8.26 0.99 -23.87
C LEU A 201 7.24 0.07 -23.18
N PRO A 202 7.48 -1.24 -23.19
CA PRO A 202 6.67 -2.15 -22.40
C PRO A 202 6.76 -1.83 -20.90
N ILE A 203 5.70 -2.20 -20.19
CA ILE A 203 5.67 -2.12 -18.73
C ILE A 203 6.79 -3.01 -18.18
N SER A 204 7.46 -2.55 -17.14
CA SER A 204 8.52 -3.30 -16.44
C SER A 204 8.00 -3.76 -15.08
N VAL A 205 8.40 -4.94 -14.63
CA VAL A 205 8.01 -5.49 -13.32
C VAL A 205 9.22 -6.04 -12.60
N TYR A 206 9.21 -5.99 -11.27
CA TYR A 206 10.20 -6.67 -10.44
C TYR A 206 9.57 -7.93 -9.83
N HIS A 207 10.00 -9.10 -10.30
CA HIS A 207 9.53 -10.40 -9.81
C HIS A 207 10.44 -10.92 -8.69
N ARG A 208 9.87 -11.42 -7.59
CA ARG A 208 10.61 -11.89 -6.39
C ARG A 208 11.76 -12.86 -6.71
N LYS A 209 11.51 -13.78 -7.64
CA LYS A 209 12.47 -14.81 -8.08
C LYS A 209 13.43 -14.36 -9.21
N TYR A 210 12.97 -13.50 -10.11
CA TYR A 210 13.67 -13.23 -11.38
C TYR A 210 14.23 -11.82 -11.51
N GLY A 211 13.90 -10.91 -10.57
CA GLY A 211 14.29 -9.51 -10.61
C GLY A 211 13.51 -8.71 -11.65
N TRP A 212 14.14 -7.69 -12.23
CA TRP A 212 13.54 -6.82 -13.25
C TRP A 212 13.29 -7.55 -14.57
N MET A 213 12.06 -7.43 -15.09
CA MET A 213 11.58 -8.08 -16.30
C MET A 213 10.77 -7.10 -17.15
N LYS A 214 10.86 -7.22 -18.47
CA LYS A 214 9.90 -6.59 -19.39
C LYS A 214 8.63 -7.43 -19.47
N THR A 215 7.50 -6.79 -19.71
CA THR A 215 6.23 -7.49 -20.01
C THR A 215 5.85 -7.41 -21.49
N ASN A 216 4.84 -8.17 -21.90
CA ASN A 216 4.17 -8.04 -23.19
C ASN A 216 3.14 -6.89 -23.25
N LEU A 217 2.97 -6.12 -22.16
CA LEU A 217 1.96 -5.07 -22.04
C LEU A 217 2.57 -3.69 -22.33
N THR A 218 1.79 -2.83 -23.00
CA THR A 218 2.16 -1.45 -23.33
C THR A 218 0.98 -0.53 -23.10
N ILE A 219 1.24 0.71 -22.67
CA ILE A 219 0.20 1.73 -22.53
C ILE A 219 0.11 2.52 -23.84
N ALA A 220 -1.12 2.81 -24.29
CA ALA A 220 -1.41 3.37 -25.61
C ALA A 220 -0.66 4.69 -25.90
N ASP A 221 -0.70 5.62 -24.95
CA ASP A 221 -0.11 6.95 -25.10
C ASP A 221 0.23 7.60 -23.75
N GLU A 222 0.95 8.73 -23.81
CA GLU A 222 1.36 9.49 -22.62
C GLU A 222 0.19 10.12 -21.87
N ASP A 223 -0.90 10.46 -22.55
CA ASP A 223 -2.11 11.03 -21.94
C ASP A 223 -2.82 10.00 -21.07
N THR A 224 -2.81 8.74 -21.48
CA THR A 224 -3.32 7.60 -20.71
C THR A 224 -2.51 7.43 -19.43
N ILE A 225 -1.18 7.54 -19.47
CA ILE A 225 -0.33 7.49 -18.28
C ILE A 225 -0.65 8.67 -17.35
N ALA A 226 -0.76 9.89 -17.89
CA ALA A 226 -1.14 11.06 -17.10
C ALA A 226 -2.53 10.90 -16.45
N ASN A 227 -3.49 10.33 -17.16
CA ASN A 227 -4.83 10.05 -16.66
C ASN A 227 -4.82 9.02 -15.53
N ILE A 228 -4.04 7.94 -15.65
CA ILE A 228 -3.86 6.94 -14.58
C ILE A 228 -3.22 7.61 -13.36
N ALA A 229 -2.16 8.40 -13.52
CA ALA A 229 -1.53 9.13 -12.42
C ALA A 229 -2.53 10.07 -11.72
N ALA A 230 -3.36 10.79 -12.49
CA ALA A 230 -4.41 11.65 -11.95
C ALA A 230 -5.52 10.86 -11.25
N GLN A 231 -5.88 9.67 -11.73
CA GLN A 231 -6.82 8.77 -11.04
C GLN A 231 -6.26 8.29 -9.69
N ILE A 232 -4.99 7.87 -9.66
CA ILE A 232 -4.29 7.49 -8.43
C ILE A 232 -4.34 8.65 -7.43
N ALA A 233 -3.94 9.85 -7.86
CA ALA A 233 -3.95 11.04 -7.02
C ALA A 233 -5.34 11.32 -6.42
N ARG A 234 -6.40 11.28 -7.25
CA ARG A 234 -7.78 11.52 -6.78
C ARG A 234 -8.25 10.52 -5.73
N ARG A 235 -7.92 9.22 -5.88
CA ARG A 235 -8.32 8.18 -4.91
C ARG A 235 -7.74 8.41 -3.52
N VAL A 236 -6.60 9.10 -3.42
CA VAL A 236 -5.90 9.37 -2.16
C VAL A 236 -6.07 10.81 -1.68
N GLY A 237 -6.99 11.58 -2.28
CA GLY A 237 -7.22 12.98 -1.93
C GLY A 237 -6.08 13.93 -2.30
N GLN A 238 -5.27 13.56 -3.30
CA GLN A 238 -4.18 14.36 -3.86
C GLN A 238 -4.49 14.79 -5.30
N GLN A 239 -3.62 15.62 -5.86
CA GLN A 239 -3.69 16.06 -7.25
C GLN A 239 -2.28 16.00 -7.85
N ILE A 240 -2.21 15.74 -9.15
CA ILE A 240 -0.99 15.83 -9.96
C ILE A 240 -1.35 16.64 -11.21
N THR A 241 -0.54 17.62 -11.55
CA THR A 241 -0.80 18.53 -12.69
C THR A 241 0.51 18.87 -13.39
N ILE A 242 0.48 19.58 -14.52
CA ILE A 242 1.71 20.05 -15.17
C ILE A 242 2.46 21.07 -14.27
N ALA A 243 1.72 21.84 -13.45
CA ALA A 243 2.32 22.79 -12.50
C ALA A 243 2.91 22.11 -11.26
N ASP A 244 2.33 20.97 -10.84
CA ASP A 244 2.83 20.11 -9.76
C ASP A 244 3.00 18.67 -10.30
N PRO A 245 4.09 18.43 -11.06
CA PRO A 245 4.24 17.24 -11.91
C PRO A 245 4.78 16.02 -11.15
N VAL A 246 4.83 16.02 -9.83
CA VAL A 246 5.35 14.92 -9.02
C VAL A 246 4.27 14.47 -8.04
N LEU A 247 3.99 13.18 -8.02
CA LEU A 247 3.07 12.55 -7.08
C LEU A 247 3.82 11.51 -6.25
N ASP A 248 3.59 11.54 -4.94
CA ASP A 248 3.98 10.49 -4.02
C ASP A 248 2.79 10.14 -3.13
N ALA A 249 2.25 8.95 -3.32
CA ALA A 249 0.95 8.55 -2.81
C ALA A 249 0.93 7.12 -2.27
N PHE A 250 0.05 6.87 -1.31
CA PHE A 250 -0.26 5.54 -0.80
C PHE A 250 -1.63 5.12 -1.28
N LEU A 251 -1.70 4.06 -2.07
CA LEU A 251 -2.95 3.46 -2.52
C LEU A 251 -3.72 2.89 -1.32
N THR A 252 -5.02 2.70 -1.49
CA THR A 252 -5.88 2.07 -0.47
C THR A 252 -5.57 0.60 -0.20
N THR A 253 -4.72 -0.01 -1.03
CA THR A 253 -4.15 -1.34 -0.83
C THR A 253 -2.92 -1.32 0.09
N GLY A 254 -2.40 -0.12 0.44
CA GLY A 254 -1.14 0.07 1.15
C GLY A 254 0.08 0.23 0.23
N ASP A 255 -0.08 -0.03 -1.08
CA ASP A 255 1.00 0.10 -2.06
C ASP A 255 1.42 1.57 -2.22
N ARG A 256 2.71 1.83 -2.46
CA ARG A 256 3.22 3.18 -2.73
C ARG A 256 3.25 3.43 -4.23
N ALA A 257 2.58 4.47 -4.68
CA ALA A 257 2.59 4.93 -6.06
C ALA A 257 3.35 6.26 -6.17
N THR A 258 4.37 6.28 -7.00
CA THR A 258 5.08 7.49 -7.40
C THR A 258 4.81 7.74 -8.88
N ALA A 259 4.47 8.97 -9.25
CA ALA A 259 4.29 9.34 -10.65
C ALA A 259 4.96 10.66 -10.97
N THR A 260 5.46 10.81 -12.20
CA THR A 260 5.97 12.10 -12.68
C THR A 260 5.46 12.42 -14.07
N LEU A 261 5.09 13.68 -14.29
CA LEU A 261 4.61 14.19 -15.57
C LEU A 261 5.68 15.03 -16.27
N TYR A 262 5.54 15.20 -17.58
CA TYR A 262 6.26 16.24 -18.31
C TYR A 262 5.90 17.64 -17.75
N PRO A 263 6.88 18.55 -17.52
CA PRO A 263 8.29 18.50 -17.92
C PRO A 263 9.27 17.89 -16.90
N ALA A 264 8.82 17.42 -15.73
CA ALA A 264 9.71 16.82 -14.74
C ALA A 264 10.35 15.52 -15.25
N SER A 265 9.60 14.74 -16.03
CA SER A 265 10.14 13.62 -16.80
C SER A 265 10.18 13.97 -18.29
N THR A 266 11.39 14.03 -18.85
CA THR A 266 11.63 14.51 -20.23
C THR A 266 11.45 13.43 -21.29
N ARG A 267 11.33 12.15 -20.89
CA ARG A 267 11.22 11.00 -21.80
C ARG A 267 9.85 10.34 -21.83
N GLY A 268 8.87 10.89 -21.11
CA GLY A 268 7.53 10.35 -20.95
C GLY A 268 7.06 10.45 -19.51
N ASN A 269 5.75 10.40 -19.30
CA ASN A 269 5.15 10.32 -17.99
C ASN A 269 5.49 8.95 -17.37
N THR A 270 5.78 8.93 -16.07
CA THR A 270 6.17 7.71 -15.37
C THR A 270 5.21 7.39 -14.23
N ILE A 271 5.06 6.09 -13.95
CA ILE A 271 4.36 5.59 -12.78
C ILE A 271 5.17 4.40 -12.25
N THR A 272 5.53 4.44 -10.98
CA THR A 272 6.14 3.32 -10.27
C THR A 272 5.27 2.98 -9.07
N ILE A 273 4.78 1.74 -9.03
CA ILE A 273 4.00 1.21 -7.91
C ILE A 273 4.83 0.14 -7.21
N ARG A 274 5.25 0.45 -5.99
CA ARG A 274 5.91 -0.50 -5.09
C ARG A 274 4.84 -1.17 -4.23
N LYS A 275 4.69 -2.48 -4.39
CA LYS A 275 3.66 -3.25 -3.71
C LYS A 275 3.99 -3.43 -2.23
N PHE A 276 2.97 -3.27 -1.40
CA PHE A 276 3.00 -3.69 0.00
C PHE A 276 3.03 -5.22 0.04
N ALA A 277 3.91 -5.77 0.87
CA ALA A 277 4.05 -7.22 0.99
C ALA A 277 2.78 -7.81 1.63
N ARG A 278 1.92 -8.45 0.83
CA ARG A 278 0.68 -9.08 1.31
C ARG A 278 0.92 -10.24 2.28
N GLU A 279 2.08 -10.88 2.16
CA GLU A 279 2.58 -11.87 3.11
C GLU A 279 3.85 -11.32 3.77
N PRO A 280 3.78 -10.79 4.99
CA PRO A 280 4.96 -10.34 5.70
C PRO A 280 5.87 -11.52 6.06
N TRP A 281 7.16 -11.21 6.24
CA TRP A 281 8.14 -12.19 6.72
C TRP A 281 7.87 -12.51 8.19
N THR A 282 7.84 -13.79 8.53
CA THR A 282 7.65 -14.26 9.90
C THR A 282 8.93 -14.83 10.49
N SER A 283 8.99 -14.93 11.82
CA SER A 283 10.14 -15.53 12.50
C SER A 283 10.40 -16.96 12.02
N THR A 284 9.35 -17.76 11.87
CA THR A 284 9.43 -19.12 11.35
C THR A 284 9.84 -19.19 9.88
N LYS A 285 9.41 -18.23 9.03
CA LYS A 285 9.93 -18.10 7.65
C LYS A 285 11.41 -17.73 7.63
N PHE A 286 11.89 -16.91 8.57
CA PHE A 286 13.31 -16.59 8.70
C PHE A 286 14.13 -17.82 9.13
N ILE A 287 13.62 -18.66 10.05
CA ILE A 287 14.25 -19.93 10.42
C ILE A 287 14.27 -20.89 9.23
N GLN A 288 13.13 -21.07 8.55
CA GLN A 288 13.01 -21.93 7.37
C GLN A 288 13.93 -21.50 6.22
N GLY A 289 14.02 -20.19 5.96
CA GLY A 289 14.90 -19.60 4.95
C GLY A 289 16.38 -19.56 5.37
N HIS A 290 16.69 -20.05 6.58
CA HIS A 290 18.01 -20.02 7.20
C HIS A 290 18.58 -18.60 7.31
N THR A 291 17.74 -17.60 7.52
CA THR A 291 18.12 -16.19 7.71
C THR A 291 18.67 -15.94 9.11
N TYR A 292 18.15 -16.64 10.12
CA TYR A 292 18.75 -16.80 11.45
C TYR A 292 18.42 -18.19 12.00
N SER A 293 19.09 -18.62 13.07
CA SER A 293 18.73 -19.84 13.80
C SER A 293 17.56 -19.63 14.77
N SER A 294 16.91 -20.71 15.21
CA SER A 294 15.89 -20.65 16.25
C SER A 294 16.42 -20.15 17.60
N GLU A 295 17.71 -20.39 17.89
CA GLU A 295 18.40 -19.84 19.06
C GLU A 295 18.52 -18.32 19.00
N MET A 296 18.92 -17.77 17.86
CA MET A 296 18.96 -16.32 17.64
C MET A 296 17.55 -15.71 17.73
N ALA A 297 16.55 -16.39 17.17
CA ALA A 297 15.16 -15.98 17.23
C ALA A 297 14.60 -15.97 18.66
N ALA A 298 14.93 -16.98 19.48
CA ALA A 298 14.54 -17.06 20.89
C ALA A 298 15.14 -15.90 21.70
N LEU A 299 16.42 -15.57 21.48
CA LEU A 299 17.07 -14.41 22.12
C LEU A 299 16.35 -13.10 21.76
N LEU A 300 16.03 -12.90 20.47
CA LEU A 300 15.31 -11.72 20.01
C LEU A 300 13.87 -11.66 20.52
N TRP A 301 13.22 -12.81 20.68
CA TRP A 301 11.91 -12.90 21.30
C TRP A 301 11.97 -12.45 22.76
N GLN A 302 12.85 -13.03 23.57
CA GLN A 302 13.01 -12.66 24.98
C GLN A 302 13.42 -11.17 25.12
N ALA A 303 14.31 -10.68 24.26
CA ALA A 303 14.67 -9.25 24.21
C ALA A 303 13.47 -8.34 23.93
N THR A 304 12.63 -8.74 22.97
CA THR A 304 11.41 -8.00 22.60
C THR A 304 10.40 -8.03 23.74
N HIS A 305 10.20 -9.18 24.39
CA HIS A 305 9.30 -9.33 25.53
C HIS A 305 9.69 -8.36 26.67
N TYR A 306 10.97 -8.28 27.02
CA TYR A 306 11.48 -7.38 28.06
C TYR A 306 11.85 -5.98 27.55
N GLU A 307 11.16 -5.52 26.50
CA GLU A 307 11.19 -4.11 26.08
C GLU A 307 12.58 -3.54 25.73
N MET A 308 13.55 -4.40 25.40
CA MET A 308 14.87 -3.95 24.99
C MET A 308 14.83 -3.15 23.68
N ASN A 309 15.71 -2.16 23.59
CA ASN A 309 15.91 -1.37 22.38
C ASN A 309 16.74 -2.14 21.36
N ILE A 310 16.14 -2.46 20.21
CA ILE A 310 16.73 -3.32 19.17
C ILE A 310 16.83 -2.54 17.85
N LEU A 311 18.03 -2.44 17.30
CA LEU A 311 18.28 -1.81 15.99
C LEU A 311 18.57 -2.87 14.94
N ALA A 312 17.73 -2.92 13.89
CA ALA A 312 17.99 -3.75 12.72
C ALA A 312 18.79 -2.96 11.68
N THR A 313 20.02 -3.37 11.38
CA THR A 313 20.91 -2.66 10.46
C THR A 313 21.25 -3.47 9.23
N GLY A 314 21.92 -2.86 8.25
CA GLY A 314 22.39 -3.49 7.02
C GLY A 314 22.27 -2.57 5.80
N GLY A 315 22.95 -2.95 4.72
CA GLY A 315 22.88 -2.24 3.44
C GLY A 315 21.48 -2.22 2.82
N THR A 316 21.33 -1.49 1.71
CA THR A 316 20.08 -1.44 0.94
C THR A 316 19.62 -2.82 0.49
N ALA A 317 18.32 -3.11 0.65
CA ALA A 317 17.69 -4.38 0.31
C ALA A 317 18.24 -5.64 1.02
N SER A 318 18.93 -5.46 2.16
CA SER A 318 19.43 -6.54 3.02
C SER A 318 18.36 -7.27 3.81
N GLY A 319 17.19 -6.65 4.03
CA GLY A 319 16.09 -7.23 4.80
C GLY A 319 15.84 -6.56 6.16
N LYS A 320 16.35 -5.34 6.42
CA LYS A 320 16.15 -4.62 7.69
C LYS A 320 14.69 -4.50 8.13
N THR A 321 13.82 -3.96 7.27
CA THR A 321 12.40 -3.80 7.60
C THR A 321 11.71 -5.15 7.77
N SER A 322 12.13 -6.17 7.01
CA SER A 322 11.65 -7.54 7.17
C SER A 322 12.02 -8.10 8.54
N MET A 323 13.24 -7.86 9.01
CA MET A 323 13.68 -8.23 10.35
C MET A 323 12.85 -7.55 11.43
N LEU A 324 12.61 -6.23 11.28
CA LEU A 324 11.75 -5.48 12.20
C LEU A 324 10.33 -6.07 12.25
N ASN A 325 9.78 -6.47 11.10
CA ASN A 325 8.48 -7.13 11.00
C ASN A 325 8.45 -8.49 11.74
N THR A 326 9.55 -9.26 11.70
CA THR A 326 9.63 -10.50 12.50
C THR A 326 9.62 -10.25 14.01
N LEU A 327 10.25 -9.16 14.48
CA LEU A 327 10.22 -8.77 15.90
C LEU A 327 8.81 -8.37 16.35
N MET A 328 8.06 -7.68 15.48
CA MET A 328 6.70 -7.26 15.79
C MET A 328 5.77 -8.44 16.07
N GLN A 329 6.01 -9.60 15.47
CA GLN A 329 5.19 -10.79 15.71
C GLN A 329 5.36 -11.41 17.10
N LEU A 330 6.41 -11.00 17.81
CA LEU A 330 6.81 -11.54 19.11
C LEU A 330 6.41 -10.60 20.25
N VAL A 331 5.78 -9.47 19.93
CA VAL A 331 5.36 -8.45 20.89
C VAL A 331 4.16 -8.95 21.72
N PRO A 332 4.13 -8.71 23.05
CA PRO A 332 2.98 -9.07 23.86
C PRO A 332 1.66 -8.39 23.40
N PRO A 333 0.51 -9.11 23.40
CA PRO A 333 -0.75 -8.62 22.86
C PRO A 333 -1.37 -7.45 23.65
N PHE A 334 -0.90 -7.21 24.87
CA PHE A 334 -1.37 -6.13 25.74
C PHE A 334 -0.54 -4.84 25.61
N GLN A 335 0.53 -4.81 24.81
CA GLN A 335 1.32 -3.59 24.56
C GLN A 335 0.63 -2.67 23.54
N ARG A 336 0.73 -1.36 23.79
CA ARG A 336 0.42 -0.29 22.85
C ARG A 336 1.62 -0.04 21.95
N VAL A 337 1.47 -0.33 20.66
CA VAL A 337 2.53 -0.17 19.66
C VAL A 337 2.24 1.03 18.77
N VAL A 338 3.19 1.96 18.67
CA VAL A 338 3.13 3.06 17.70
C VAL A 338 4.16 2.80 16.61
N THR A 339 3.73 2.66 15.36
CA THR A 339 4.64 2.60 14.21
C THR A 339 4.73 3.96 13.55
N ILE A 340 5.92 4.36 13.11
CA ILE A 340 6.15 5.63 12.41
C ILE A 340 6.99 5.34 11.18
N GLU A 341 6.43 5.59 10.00
CA GLU A 341 7.03 5.18 8.74
C GLU A 341 6.98 6.31 7.70
N GLU A 342 7.99 6.39 6.84
CA GLU A 342 7.87 7.17 5.60
C GLU A 342 6.99 6.47 4.57
N THR A 343 7.02 5.14 4.58
CA THR A 343 6.30 4.25 3.68
C THR A 343 5.81 3.09 4.50
N ARG A 344 4.51 2.78 4.43
CA ARG A 344 3.95 1.62 5.10
C ARG A 344 4.68 0.37 4.61
N GLU A 345 5.46 -0.27 5.47
CA GLU A 345 6.18 -1.53 5.22
C GLU A 345 5.93 -2.55 6.34
N LEU A 346 5.64 -2.09 7.55
CA LEU A 346 5.31 -2.92 8.70
C LEU A 346 3.86 -3.40 8.62
N ALA A 347 3.70 -4.71 8.83
CA ALA A 347 2.41 -5.37 8.95
C ALA A 347 2.35 -6.05 10.31
N LEU A 348 1.68 -5.40 11.27
CA LEU A 348 1.54 -5.99 12.60
C LEU A 348 0.49 -7.12 12.58
N PRO A 349 0.71 -8.17 13.38
CA PRO A 349 -0.26 -9.25 13.53
C PRO A 349 -1.50 -8.80 14.30
N ASP A 350 -2.63 -9.48 14.06
CA ASP A 350 -3.93 -9.09 14.63
C ASP A 350 -4.00 -9.15 16.16
N HIS A 351 -3.14 -9.94 16.82
CA HIS A 351 -3.10 -9.98 18.28
C HIS A 351 -2.65 -8.65 18.90
N ILE A 352 -1.97 -7.79 18.13
CA ILE A 352 -1.63 -6.42 18.56
C ILE A 352 -2.79 -5.50 18.21
N TRP A 353 -3.86 -5.62 18.99
CA TRP A 353 -5.08 -4.84 18.81
C TRP A 353 -4.88 -3.34 19.09
N ASN A 354 -3.90 -2.98 19.93
CA ASN A 354 -3.61 -1.60 20.37
C ASN A 354 -2.49 -0.97 19.53
N TRP A 355 -2.66 -0.96 18.20
CA TRP A 355 -1.70 -0.42 17.25
C TRP A 355 -2.11 0.96 16.73
N ILE A 356 -1.16 1.91 16.75
CA ILE A 356 -1.29 3.22 16.13
C ILE A 356 -0.29 3.35 14.96
N PRO A 357 -0.78 3.27 13.72
CA PRO A 357 0.06 3.46 12.55
C PRO A 357 0.16 4.94 12.13
N LEU A 358 1.33 5.56 12.32
CA LEU A 358 1.65 6.93 11.89
C LEU A 358 2.48 6.92 10.60
N LEU A 359 2.22 7.90 9.72
CA LEU A 359 2.87 8.02 8.43
C LEU A 359 3.34 9.45 8.19
N VAL A 360 4.59 9.61 7.74
CA VAL A 360 5.17 10.91 7.36
C VAL A 360 4.36 11.51 6.21
N ARG A 361 4.15 12.83 6.27
CA ARG A 361 3.49 13.57 5.19
C ARG A 361 4.49 14.49 4.53
N ALA A 362 4.85 14.18 3.29
CA ALA A 362 5.56 15.12 2.44
C ALA A 362 4.70 16.39 2.28
N GLY A 363 5.28 17.56 2.56
CA GLY A 363 4.61 18.83 2.29
C GLY A 363 4.44 19.01 0.78
N GLY A 364 3.33 19.60 0.36
CA GLY A 364 3.03 19.88 -1.05
C GLY A 364 2.81 21.37 -1.28
N VAL A 365 3.19 21.86 -2.46
CA VAL A 365 3.02 23.27 -2.87
C VAL A 365 1.65 23.42 -3.55
N SER A 366 0.55 23.30 -2.79
CA SER A 366 -0.78 23.66 -3.29
C SER A 366 -1.21 25.03 -2.79
N SER A 367 -1.74 25.86 -3.69
CA SER A 367 -1.98 27.30 -3.51
C SER A 367 -3.18 27.70 -2.65
N GLU A 368 -3.91 26.78 -2.03
CA GLU A 368 -5.09 27.13 -1.20
C GLU A 368 -5.05 26.58 0.23
N THR A 369 -4.09 25.72 0.54
CA THR A 369 -3.74 25.31 1.91
C THR A 369 -2.31 24.83 1.86
N GLU A 370 -1.40 25.52 2.56
CA GLU A 370 -0.06 24.98 2.83
C GLU A 370 -0.25 23.62 3.51
N LYS A 371 -0.07 22.52 2.77
CA LYS A 371 -0.07 21.19 3.36
C LYS A 371 1.17 21.12 4.24
N VAL A 372 1.00 21.35 5.55
CA VAL A 372 2.07 21.30 6.54
C VAL A 372 2.83 19.99 6.39
N LYS A 373 4.15 20.09 6.15
CA LYS A 373 5.07 18.95 6.16
C LYS A 373 5.05 18.36 7.57
N ILE A 374 4.76 17.06 7.69
CA ILE A 374 4.82 16.34 8.96
C ILE A 374 6.00 15.39 8.85
N THR A 375 7.06 15.64 9.62
CA THR A 375 8.28 14.83 9.60
C THR A 375 8.19 13.62 10.52
N MET A 376 9.10 12.66 10.34
CA MET A 376 9.25 11.53 11.25
C MET A 376 9.56 12.01 12.68
N ALA A 377 10.38 13.04 12.84
CA ALA A 377 10.68 13.64 14.14
C ALA A 377 9.44 14.27 14.81
N ASP A 378 8.54 14.90 14.03
CA ASP A 378 7.29 15.46 14.57
C ASP A 378 6.34 14.37 15.08
N LEU A 379 6.20 13.29 14.30
CA LEU A 379 5.39 12.14 14.69
C LEU A 379 5.97 11.43 15.90
N LEU A 380 7.30 11.29 15.97
CA LEU A 380 7.98 10.68 17.10
C LEU A 380 7.76 11.50 18.37
N LYS A 381 7.96 12.82 18.35
CA LYS A 381 7.63 13.71 19.49
C LYS A 381 6.18 13.59 19.92
N THR A 382 5.27 13.47 18.96
CA THR A 382 3.83 13.32 19.23
C THR A 382 3.54 11.96 19.87
N SER A 383 4.19 10.89 19.40
CA SER A 383 4.01 9.54 19.92
C SER A 383 4.37 9.41 21.40
N LEU A 384 5.35 10.17 21.90
CA LEU A 384 5.72 10.19 23.33
C LEU A 384 4.57 10.64 24.24
N ARG A 385 3.57 11.35 23.70
CA ARG A 385 2.37 11.78 24.45
C ARG A 385 1.22 10.78 24.36
N MET A 386 1.39 9.70 23.60
CA MET A 386 0.36 8.68 23.39
C MET A 386 0.47 7.51 24.38
N ARG A 387 1.38 7.59 25.36
CA ARG A 387 1.72 6.50 26.30
C ARG A 387 1.99 5.18 25.57
N PRO A 388 2.95 5.14 24.62
CA PRO A 388 3.29 3.90 23.94
C PRO A 388 4.12 3.01 24.87
N ASP A 389 3.86 1.71 24.86
CA ASP A 389 4.76 0.72 25.46
C ASP A 389 5.94 0.45 24.50
N ARG A 390 5.66 0.50 23.19
CA ARG A 390 6.67 0.36 22.14
C ARG A 390 6.50 1.37 21.02
N ILE A 391 7.63 1.92 20.58
CA ILE A 391 7.74 2.79 19.42
C ILE A 391 8.59 2.09 18.36
N VAL A 392 8.08 2.04 17.14
CA VAL A 392 8.72 1.35 16.03
C VAL A 392 8.92 2.33 14.89
N LEU A 393 10.15 2.68 14.57
CA LEU A 393 10.47 3.54 13.43
C LEU A 393 10.87 2.72 12.21
N GLY A 394 10.39 3.13 11.04
CA GLY A 394 10.74 2.49 9.77
C GLY A 394 12.25 2.53 9.49
N GLU A 395 12.83 3.71 9.34
CA GLU A 395 14.28 3.91 9.16
C GLU A 395 14.68 5.29 9.66
N VAL A 396 15.78 5.39 10.41
CA VAL A 396 16.34 6.69 10.82
C VAL A 396 17.31 7.16 9.74
N ARG A 397 17.04 8.35 9.20
CA ARG A 397 17.84 8.93 8.10
C ARG A 397 18.41 10.30 8.41
N SER A 398 17.80 11.02 9.35
CA SER A 398 18.21 12.38 9.71
C SER A 398 18.69 12.50 11.16
N PRO A 399 19.57 13.48 11.46
CA PRO A 399 19.99 13.77 12.83
C PRO A 399 18.82 14.16 13.75
N ASP A 400 17.83 14.89 13.22
CA ASP A 400 16.66 15.32 13.99
C ASP A 400 15.81 14.13 14.46
N GLU A 401 15.63 13.13 13.61
CA GLU A 401 14.97 11.86 13.98
C GLU A 401 15.78 11.10 15.02
N ALA A 402 17.08 10.97 14.81
CA ALA A 402 17.97 10.23 15.70
C ALA A 402 17.96 10.83 17.11
N LYS A 403 18.08 12.16 17.23
CA LYS A 403 18.07 12.84 18.52
C LYS A 403 16.80 12.54 19.32
N VAL A 404 15.64 12.70 18.70
CA VAL A 404 14.36 12.43 19.37
C VAL A 404 14.21 10.94 19.69
N LEU A 405 14.75 10.05 18.86
CA LEU A 405 14.77 8.60 19.13
C LEU A 405 15.51 8.28 20.42
N PHE A 406 16.70 8.87 20.60
CA PHE A 406 17.49 8.65 21.80
C PHE A 406 16.88 9.30 23.04
N ASP A 407 16.29 10.49 22.90
CA ASP A 407 15.48 11.10 23.96
C ASP A 407 14.33 10.15 24.39
N ALA A 408 13.69 9.47 23.44
CA ALA A 408 12.64 8.49 23.72
C ALA A 408 13.16 7.28 24.50
N MET A 409 14.32 6.72 24.09
CA MET A 409 14.94 5.60 24.79
C MET A 409 15.37 5.97 26.21
N GLN A 410 15.96 7.15 26.42
CA GLN A 410 16.38 7.62 27.74
C GLN A 410 15.20 7.90 28.68
N THR A 411 14.05 8.26 28.12
CA THR A 411 12.81 8.43 28.88
C THR A 411 12.06 7.12 29.15
N GLY A 412 12.68 5.98 28.85
CA GLY A 412 12.18 4.65 29.19
C GLY A 412 11.23 4.03 28.17
N HIS A 413 11.10 4.59 26.96
CA HIS A 413 10.29 3.97 25.91
C HIS A 413 11.07 2.85 25.23
N SER A 414 10.42 1.71 25.01
CA SER A 414 10.98 0.64 24.17
C SER A 414 10.96 1.07 22.71
N VAL A 415 12.12 1.04 22.06
CA VAL A 415 12.29 1.51 20.68
C VAL A 415 12.90 0.43 19.81
N SER A 416 12.29 0.19 18.66
CA SER A 416 12.88 -0.63 17.60
C SER A 416 12.92 0.15 16.29
N THR A 417 14.04 0.12 15.57
CA THR A 417 14.16 0.87 14.31
C THR A 417 15.12 0.21 13.34
N THR A 418 15.12 0.68 12.09
CA THR A 418 16.18 0.34 11.13
C THR A 418 17.19 1.47 10.93
N PHE A 419 18.43 1.08 10.66
CA PHE A 419 19.53 2.02 10.41
C PHE A 419 20.46 1.48 9.31
N HIS A 420 20.99 2.35 8.45
CA HIS A 420 21.95 1.92 7.44
C HIS A 420 23.37 1.79 8.03
N ALA A 421 23.76 0.56 8.38
CA ALA A 421 25.11 0.18 8.80
C ALA A 421 25.35 -1.32 8.57
N ASP A 422 26.48 -1.69 7.96
CA ASP A 422 26.87 -3.06 7.61
C ASP A 422 27.58 -3.82 8.74
N SER A 423 27.75 -3.19 9.91
CA SER A 423 28.17 -3.82 11.16
C SER A 423 27.76 -2.98 12.37
N ALA A 424 27.74 -3.57 13.56
CA ALA A 424 27.47 -2.89 14.82
C ALA A 424 28.53 -1.84 15.15
N ASN A 425 29.81 -2.10 14.85
CA ASN A 425 30.87 -1.10 15.02
C ASN A 425 30.66 0.10 14.08
N GLN A 426 30.29 -0.14 12.81
CA GLN A 426 29.99 0.93 11.88
C GLN A 426 28.75 1.74 12.33
N LEU A 427 27.74 1.09 12.92
CA LEU A 427 26.60 1.79 13.51
C LEU A 427 27.07 2.78 14.58
N ILE A 428 27.88 2.33 15.55
CA ILE A 428 28.42 3.20 16.62
C ILE A 428 29.14 4.40 16.00
N THR A 429 30.10 4.16 15.09
CA THR A 429 30.83 5.25 14.44
C THR A 429 29.89 6.24 13.76
N ARG A 430 28.91 5.76 12.99
CA ARG A 430 27.94 6.62 12.29
C ARG A 430 27.06 7.42 13.24
N MET A 431 26.73 6.89 14.42
CA MET A 431 25.92 7.59 15.40
C MET A 431 26.71 8.67 16.14
N LEU A 432 27.94 8.38 16.54
CA LEU A 432 28.78 9.31 17.30
C LEU A 432 29.38 10.43 16.42
N GLU A 433 29.61 10.17 15.13
CA GLU A 433 30.19 11.14 14.20
C GLU A 433 29.11 11.97 13.47
N PRO A 434 29.47 13.15 12.94
CA PRO A 434 28.59 13.90 12.05
C PRO A 434 28.11 13.06 10.85
N PRO A 435 26.85 13.22 10.41
CA PRO A 435 25.92 14.28 10.80
C PRO A 435 25.09 13.99 12.06
N PHE A 436 25.13 12.78 12.62
CA PHE A 436 24.25 12.39 13.72
C PHE A 436 24.72 12.94 15.07
N SER A 437 26.02 12.82 15.37
CA SER A 437 26.65 13.39 16.57
C SER A 437 25.91 13.08 17.89
N ILE A 438 25.42 11.85 18.03
CA ILE A 438 24.75 11.34 19.23
C ILE A 438 25.78 11.19 20.34
N HIS A 439 25.44 11.59 21.56
CA HIS A 439 26.36 11.45 22.68
C HIS A 439 26.53 9.98 23.07
N THR A 440 27.72 9.59 23.53
CA THR A 440 28.01 8.21 23.98
C THR A 440 26.99 7.69 24.99
N ALA A 441 26.64 8.51 25.98
CA ALA A 441 25.65 8.19 27.01
C ALA A 441 24.21 8.03 26.45
N GLU A 442 23.89 8.68 25.32
CA GLU A 442 22.62 8.47 24.63
C GLU A 442 22.64 7.13 23.87
N ALA A 443 23.72 6.87 23.14
CA ALA A 443 23.91 5.66 22.35
C ALA A 443 24.01 4.38 23.20
N GLU A 444 24.40 4.47 24.47
CA GLU A 444 24.30 3.39 25.46
C GLU A 444 22.88 2.85 25.65
N SER A 445 21.84 3.61 25.29
CA SER A 445 20.44 3.16 25.40
C SER A 445 20.09 2.03 24.42
N ILE A 446 20.94 1.75 23.42
CA ILE A 446 20.77 0.60 22.53
C ILE A 446 21.19 -0.66 23.27
N HIS A 447 20.34 -1.69 23.26
CA HIS A 447 20.65 -2.96 23.90
C HIS A 447 21.25 -3.94 22.88
N LEU A 448 20.57 -4.11 21.74
CA LEU A 448 20.95 -5.07 20.70
C LEU A 448 21.00 -4.42 19.32
N VAL A 449 21.99 -4.85 18.53
CA VAL A 449 22.13 -4.52 17.12
C VAL A 449 22.09 -5.81 16.32
N VAL A 450 21.18 -5.87 15.35
CA VAL A 450 21.01 -7.03 14.47
C VAL A 450 21.31 -6.65 13.03
N VAL A 451 22.41 -7.15 12.50
CA VAL A 451 22.92 -6.75 11.19
C VAL A 451 22.44 -7.74 10.13
N GLN A 452 21.67 -7.26 9.16
CA GLN A 452 21.22 -8.01 7.99
C GLN A 452 22.20 -7.86 6.82
N HIS A 453 22.42 -8.94 6.10
CA HIS A 453 23.30 -8.99 4.95
C HIS A 453 22.64 -9.72 3.77
N ARG A 454 22.88 -9.22 2.55
CA ARG A 454 22.45 -9.88 1.30
C ARG A 454 23.68 -10.35 0.51
N ASP A 455 23.85 -11.66 0.43
CA ASP A 455 24.81 -12.25 -0.51
C ASP A 455 24.19 -12.21 -1.91
N ARG A 456 24.64 -11.25 -2.73
CA ARG A 456 24.14 -11.04 -4.10
C ARG A 456 24.48 -12.18 -5.04
N ARG A 457 25.57 -12.93 -4.80
CA ARG A 457 26.00 -14.03 -5.68
C ARG A 457 25.05 -15.22 -5.56
N ARG A 458 24.61 -15.51 -4.33
CA ARG A 458 23.66 -16.60 -4.04
C ARG A 458 22.21 -16.12 -3.97
N ASN A 459 21.99 -14.80 -3.99
CA ASN A 459 20.69 -14.14 -3.77
C ASN A 459 20.00 -14.57 -2.46
N ILE A 460 20.79 -14.79 -1.41
CA ILE A 460 20.30 -15.14 -0.07
C ILE A 460 20.44 -13.93 0.87
N ARG A 461 19.62 -13.92 1.92
CA ARG A 461 19.70 -12.95 3.01
C ARG A 461 19.98 -13.69 4.31
N ARG A 462 20.85 -13.13 5.15
CA ARG A 462 21.34 -13.73 6.39
C ARG A 462 21.52 -12.64 7.43
N THR A 463 21.23 -12.97 8.68
CA THR A 463 21.63 -12.17 9.84
C THR A 463 23.13 -12.34 10.02
N PHE A 464 23.90 -11.33 9.63
CA PHE A 464 25.36 -11.35 9.64
C PHE A 464 25.93 -11.40 11.05
N GLU A 465 25.40 -10.57 11.95
CA GLU A 465 25.77 -10.59 13.37
C GLU A 465 24.62 -10.10 14.25
N ILE A 466 24.58 -10.60 15.48
CA ILE A 466 23.82 -10.02 16.59
C ILE A 466 24.83 -9.62 17.64
N SER A 467 24.81 -8.35 18.06
CA SER A 467 25.76 -7.78 19.01
C SER A 467 25.02 -6.99 20.08
N GLU A 468 25.44 -7.11 21.34
CA GLU A 468 25.02 -6.20 22.40
C GLU A 468 25.96 -4.98 22.48
N ILE A 469 25.42 -3.82 22.81
CA ILE A 469 26.21 -2.61 23.05
C ILE A 469 26.58 -2.56 24.53
N VAL A 470 27.88 -2.52 24.82
CA VAL A 470 28.40 -2.52 26.20
C VAL A 470 29.20 -1.25 26.46
N PRO A 471 29.07 -0.65 27.66
CA PRO A 471 29.93 0.45 28.06
C PRO A 471 31.37 -0.07 28.20
N SER A 472 32.33 0.66 27.63
CA SER A 472 33.76 0.38 27.79
C SER A 472 34.32 1.06 29.05
N MET A 473 35.38 0.49 29.61
CA MET A 473 36.09 1.07 30.77
C MET A 473 36.65 2.48 30.52
N GLU A 474 36.87 2.85 29.26
CA GLU A 474 37.40 4.17 28.85
C GLU A 474 36.31 5.21 28.59
N GLY A 475 35.04 4.92 28.90
CA GLY A 475 33.92 5.82 28.61
C GLY A 475 33.56 5.88 27.11
N SER A 476 34.00 4.90 26.33
CA SER A 476 33.62 4.67 24.93
C SER A 476 32.58 3.55 24.82
N LEU A 477 31.90 3.43 23.67
CA LEU A 477 31.02 2.30 23.39
C LEU A 477 31.79 1.16 22.75
N ALA A 478 31.57 -0.05 23.25
CA ALA A 478 32.07 -1.29 22.65
C ALA A 478 30.91 -2.19 22.24
N THR A 479 31.19 -3.14 21.35
CA THR A 479 30.24 -4.19 20.95
C THR A 479 30.71 -5.53 21.50
N ASN A 480 29.79 -6.28 22.10
CA ASN A 480 30.00 -7.70 22.37
C ASN A 480 29.17 -8.50 21.35
N ARG A 481 29.86 -9.06 20.35
CA ARG A 481 29.22 -9.86 19.31
C ARG A 481 28.80 -11.20 19.91
N LEU A 482 27.52 -11.54 19.84
CA LEU A 482 26.97 -12.80 20.36
C LEU A 482 26.96 -13.88 19.28
N PHE A 483 26.50 -13.52 18.08
CA PHE A 483 26.41 -14.42 16.93
C PHE A 483 27.10 -13.84 15.70
N ILE A 484 27.68 -14.69 14.86
CA ILE A 484 28.21 -14.33 13.54
C ILE A 484 27.86 -15.38 12.49
N TRP A 485 27.49 -14.92 11.30
CA TRP A 485 27.31 -15.80 10.14
C TRP A 485 28.62 -16.01 9.38
N ARG A 486 28.89 -17.26 9.00
CA ARG A 486 30.03 -17.65 8.15
C ARG A 486 29.59 -17.92 6.72
N PRO A 487 29.92 -17.05 5.74
CA PRO A 487 29.45 -17.19 4.36
C PRO A 487 29.88 -18.48 3.66
N ARG A 488 31.03 -19.04 4.04
CA ARG A 488 31.60 -20.23 3.40
C ARG A 488 30.78 -21.49 3.72
N THR A 489 30.45 -21.67 4.99
CA THR A 489 29.74 -22.85 5.52
C THR A 489 28.23 -22.65 5.64
N ASP A 490 27.77 -21.40 5.54
CA ASP A 490 26.38 -20.99 5.80
C ASP A 490 25.92 -21.37 7.22
N VAL A 491 26.80 -21.18 8.21
CA VAL A 491 26.55 -21.50 9.63
C VAL A 491 26.55 -20.23 10.48
N PHE A 492 25.68 -20.19 11.48
CA PHE A 492 25.69 -19.18 12.54
C PHE A 492 26.50 -19.70 13.74
N GLU A 493 27.57 -19.00 14.11
CA GLU A 493 28.43 -19.33 15.25
C GLU A 493 28.10 -18.41 16.43
N ALA A 494 27.85 -19.00 17.60
CA ALA A 494 27.85 -18.27 18.87
C ALA A 494 29.31 -17.99 19.26
N VAL A 495 29.69 -16.71 19.29
CA VAL A 495 31.09 -16.28 19.47
C VAL A 495 31.40 -15.83 20.89
N ASN A 496 30.46 -15.17 21.56
CA ASN A 496 30.60 -14.75 22.96
C ASN A 496 29.29 -15.00 23.71
N LYS A 497 29.40 -15.08 25.05
CA LYS A 497 28.23 -15.14 25.91
C LYS A 497 27.59 -13.74 26.05
N PRO A 498 26.25 -13.67 26.17
CA PRO A 498 25.57 -12.43 26.50
C PRO A 498 25.98 -11.97 27.91
N ARG A 499 26.29 -10.67 28.07
CA ARG A 499 26.66 -10.09 29.36
C ARG A 499 25.62 -9.06 29.77
N ARG A 500 25.59 -7.93 29.06
CA ARG A 500 24.66 -6.84 29.38
C ARG A 500 23.21 -7.31 29.24
N TYR A 501 22.93 -8.10 28.21
CA TYR A 501 21.61 -8.68 28.02
C TYR A 501 21.09 -9.44 29.26
N VAL A 502 21.93 -10.30 29.85
CA VAL A 502 21.58 -11.08 31.05
C VAL A 502 21.47 -10.18 32.27
N GLU A 503 22.40 -9.23 32.41
CA GLU A 503 22.42 -8.26 33.50
C GLU A 503 21.16 -7.40 33.52
N ASP A 504 20.76 -6.83 32.38
CA ASP A 504 19.58 -5.99 32.26
C ASP A 504 18.30 -6.79 32.56
N ILE A 505 18.15 -8.02 32.03
CA ILE A 505 16.99 -8.87 32.38
C ILE A 505 16.97 -9.20 33.86
N ASN A 506 18.11 -9.55 34.45
CA ASN A 506 18.20 -9.83 35.88
C ASN A 506 17.79 -8.62 36.72
N ILE A 507 18.26 -7.42 36.36
CA ILE A 507 17.93 -6.17 37.07
C ILE A 507 16.43 -5.86 36.98
N PHE A 508 15.82 -6.02 35.80
CA PHE A 508 14.43 -5.63 35.57
C PHE A 508 13.41 -6.67 36.06
N THR A 509 13.78 -7.94 36.12
CA THR A 509 12.84 -9.05 36.41
C THR A 509 13.16 -9.81 37.69
N GLY A 510 14.41 -9.76 38.15
CA GLY A 510 14.93 -10.62 39.22
C GLY A 510 15.30 -12.05 38.78
N MET A 511 15.10 -12.41 37.50
CA MET A 511 15.41 -13.75 37.01
C MET A 511 16.91 -14.04 37.06
N THR A 512 17.26 -15.21 37.58
CA THR A 512 18.65 -15.71 37.55
C THR A 512 19.08 -16.04 36.13
N GLU A 513 20.39 -16.04 35.87
CA GLU A 513 20.94 -16.47 34.57
C GLU A 513 20.44 -17.88 34.17
N ARG A 514 20.19 -18.76 35.15
CA ARG A 514 19.62 -20.07 34.90
C ARG A 514 18.19 -19.98 34.35
N GLU A 515 17.30 -19.24 35.02
CA GLU A 515 15.90 -19.05 34.58
C GLU A 515 15.83 -18.35 33.23
N ILE A 516 16.72 -17.38 32.97
CA ILE A 516 16.84 -16.71 31.67
C ILE A 516 17.16 -17.72 30.58
N ASN A 517 18.13 -18.61 30.82
CA ASN A 517 18.50 -19.66 29.88
C ASN A 517 17.42 -20.74 29.70
N GLU A 518 16.67 -21.06 30.76
CA GLU A 518 15.52 -21.98 30.69
C GLU A 518 14.40 -21.38 29.81
N ASP A 519 14.06 -20.09 29.97
CA ASP A 519 13.09 -19.39 29.11
C ASP A 519 13.57 -19.31 27.64
N LEU A 520 14.87 -19.08 27.40
CA LEU A 520 15.44 -19.14 26.05
C LEU A 520 15.28 -20.52 25.40
N ALA A 521 15.53 -21.59 26.17
CA ALA A 521 15.37 -22.96 25.68
C ALA A 521 13.90 -23.28 25.38
N GLU A 522 12.95 -22.83 26.20
CA GLU A 522 11.52 -22.99 25.98
C GLU A 522 11.08 -22.27 24.69
N ARG A 523 11.40 -20.99 24.53
CA ARG A 523 11.08 -20.21 23.33
C ARG A 523 11.66 -20.85 22.07
N LYS A 524 12.89 -21.33 22.14
CA LYS A 524 13.52 -22.07 21.04
C LYS A 524 12.73 -23.33 20.69
N GLY A 525 12.34 -24.12 21.69
CA GLY A 525 11.52 -25.32 21.52
C GLY A 525 10.18 -25.04 20.85
N ILE A 526 9.50 -23.95 21.25
CA ILE A 526 8.25 -23.50 20.63
C ILE A 526 8.49 -23.12 19.16
N LEU A 527 9.53 -22.35 18.85
CA LEU A 527 9.86 -21.94 17.48
C LEU A 527 10.19 -23.14 16.57
N ASP A 528 10.98 -24.09 17.08
CA ASP A 528 11.31 -25.33 16.36
C ASP A 528 10.06 -26.18 16.10
N TRP A 529 9.16 -26.28 17.10
CA TRP A 529 7.86 -26.94 16.95
C TRP A 529 6.98 -26.25 15.89
N MET A 530 6.87 -24.92 15.91
CA MET A 530 6.11 -24.16 14.90
C MET A 530 6.63 -24.42 13.48
N CYS A 531 7.95 -24.43 13.30
CA CYS A 531 8.58 -24.78 12.03
C CYS A 531 8.27 -26.23 11.60
N GLY A 532 8.28 -27.17 12.55
CA GLY A 532 7.91 -28.57 12.31
C GLY A 532 6.44 -28.77 11.90
N GLN A 533 5.53 -27.95 12.44
CA GLN A 533 4.10 -27.94 12.07
C GLN A 533 3.79 -27.16 10.78
N GLY A 534 4.77 -26.45 10.23
CA GLY A 534 4.60 -25.61 9.04
C GLY A 534 3.86 -24.30 9.29
N TYR A 535 3.91 -23.76 10.51
CA TYR A 535 3.30 -22.48 10.87
C TYR A 535 4.17 -21.31 10.40
N PHE A 536 3.98 -20.91 9.15
CA PHE A 536 4.78 -19.87 8.48
C PHE A 536 4.03 -18.57 8.25
N ASP A 537 2.71 -18.58 8.34
CA ASP A 537 1.90 -17.39 8.11
C ASP A 537 1.80 -16.50 9.35
N ILE A 538 1.64 -15.19 9.15
CA ILE A 538 1.54 -14.21 10.25
C ILE A 538 0.34 -14.50 11.17
N SER A 539 -0.79 -14.95 10.63
CA SER A 539 -1.97 -15.30 11.44
C SER A 539 -1.71 -16.52 12.34
N GLN A 540 -0.94 -17.50 11.84
CA GLN A 540 -0.58 -18.69 12.60
C GLN A 540 0.44 -18.35 13.70
N VAL A 541 1.46 -17.56 13.37
CA VAL A 541 2.44 -17.07 14.35
C VAL A 541 1.77 -16.21 15.42
N SER A 542 0.80 -15.39 15.02
CA SER A 542 -0.01 -14.55 15.91
C SER A 542 -0.81 -15.37 16.93
N GLU A 543 -1.39 -16.49 16.52
CA GLU A 543 -2.11 -17.39 17.42
C GLU A 543 -1.17 -18.02 18.45
N VAL A 544 0.00 -18.50 18.02
CA VAL A 544 0.98 -19.08 18.94
C VAL A 544 1.53 -18.04 19.92
N ALA A 545 1.83 -16.82 19.45
CA ALA A 545 2.24 -15.72 20.32
C ALA A 545 1.14 -15.40 21.36
N ARG A 546 -0.12 -15.34 20.94
CA ARG A 546 -1.25 -15.13 21.86
C ARG A 546 -1.36 -16.24 22.90
N ALA A 547 -1.22 -17.50 22.48
CA ALA A 547 -1.26 -18.65 23.38
C ALA A 547 -0.08 -18.62 24.37
N TYR A 548 1.12 -18.21 23.92
CA TYR A 548 2.28 -18.05 24.78
C TYR A 548 2.02 -17.05 25.92
N TYR A 549 1.41 -15.90 25.62
CA TYR A 549 1.17 -14.85 26.62
C TYR A 549 -0.09 -15.07 27.47
N ASN A 550 -1.13 -15.75 26.95
CA ASN A 550 -2.42 -15.88 27.63
C ASN A 550 -2.68 -17.28 28.22
N SER A 551 -2.05 -18.31 27.68
CA SER A 551 -2.36 -19.72 27.98
C SER A 551 -1.15 -20.64 27.74
N LEU A 552 -0.04 -20.35 28.43
CA LEU A 552 1.24 -21.04 28.26
C LEU A 552 1.11 -22.56 28.44
N ASP A 553 0.38 -23.02 29.47
CA ASP A 553 0.19 -24.45 29.75
C ASP A 553 -0.41 -25.22 28.57
N VAL A 554 -1.40 -24.62 27.90
CA VAL A 554 -2.06 -25.20 26.72
C VAL A 554 -1.09 -25.30 25.54
N LEU A 555 -0.29 -24.25 25.33
CA LEU A 555 0.73 -24.23 24.29
C LEU A 555 1.80 -25.30 24.55
N LEU A 556 2.32 -25.39 25.78
CA LEU A 556 3.35 -26.36 26.14
C LEU A 556 2.84 -27.80 26.04
N ASP A 557 1.58 -28.07 26.40
CA ASP A 557 0.96 -29.38 26.20
C ASP A 557 0.85 -29.76 24.71
N ALA A 558 0.47 -28.81 23.85
CA ALA A 558 0.42 -29.01 22.40
C ALA A 558 1.83 -29.28 21.82
N VAL A 559 2.83 -28.52 22.27
CA VAL A 559 4.24 -28.71 21.89
C VAL A 559 4.74 -30.08 22.31
N ALA A 560 4.48 -30.49 23.57
CA ALA A 560 4.92 -31.77 24.11
C ALA A 560 4.27 -32.97 23.40
N LYS A 561 3.00 -32.86 23.01
CA LYS A 561 2.28 -33.89 22.25
C LYS A 561 2.61 -33.88 20.75
N GLY A 562 3.31 -32.86 20.26
CA GLY A 562 3.53 -32.65 18.83
C GLY A 562 2.22 -32.40 18.06
N GLY A 563 1.15 -32.01 18.75
CA GLY A 563 -0.18 -31.79 18.19
C GLY A 563 -0.32 -30.42 17.52
N LYS A 564 -1.45 -30.20 16.85
CA LYS A 564 -1.85 -28.86 16.40
C LYS A 564 -2.40 -28.07 17.58
N LEU A 565 -2.14 -26.77 17.62
CA LEU A 565 -2.77 -25.87 18.57
C LEU A 565 -4.18 -25.49 18.07
N GLU A 566 -5.19 -25.60 18.94
CA GLU A 566 -6.55 -25.18 18.61
C GLU A 566 -6.61 -23.67 18.30
N GLY A 567 -7.43 -23.29 17.32
CA GLY A 567 -7.57 -21.89 16.89
C GLY A 567 -6.58 -21.44 15.81
N VAL A 568 -5.52 -22.20 15.53
CA VAL A 568 -4.58 -21.89 14.44
C VAL A 568 -5.25 -22.16 13.09
N PRO A 569 -5.34 -21.17 12.17
CA PRO A 569 -5.98 -21.37 10.88
C PRO A 569 -5.19 -22.34 9.99
N GLU A 570 -5.89 -23.30 9.37
CA GLU A 570 -5.27 -24.30 8.48
C GLU A 570 -4.77 -23.73 7.14
N ARG A 571 -5.31 -22.57 6.73
CA ARG A 571 -4.89 -21.84 5.53
C ARG A 571 -4.51 -20.41 5.92
N PRO A 572 -3.52 -19.80 5.25
CA PRO A 572 -3.20 -18.38 5.44
C PRO A 572 -4.47 -17.55 5.28
N LEU A 573 -4.82 -16.79 6.32
CA LEU A 573 -5.82 -15.74 6.17
C LEU A 573 -5.16 -14.64 5.35
N SER A 574 -5.49 -14.55 4.06
CA SER A 574 -5.00 -13.42 3.27
C SER A 574 -5.38 -12.13 3.99
N GLN A 575 -4.48 -11.13 4.06
CA GLN A 575 -4.77 -9.86 4.72
C GLN A 575 -6.07 -9.19 4.21
N LYS A 576 -6.54 -9.53 3.00
CA LYS A 576 -7.86 -9.14 2.48
C LYS A 576 -9.04 -9.56 3.38
N SER A 577 -8.91 -10.66 4.12
CA SER A 577 -9.96 -11.18 5.03
C SER A 577 -9.98 -10.50 6.40
N LEU A 578 -8.84 -9.98 6.87
CA LEU A 578 -8.72 -9.34 8.18
C LEU A 578 -9.37 -7.95 8.22
N PHE A 579 -9.42 -7.26 7.07
CA PHE A 579 -10.22 -6.05 6.90
C PHE A 579 -11.71 -6.33 6.63
N SER A 580 -12.10 -7.58 6.35
CA SER A 580 -13.49 -7.94 6.08
C SER A 580 -14.26 -8.44 7.30
N SER A 581 -13.57 -8.76 8.41
CA SER A 581 -14.18 -9.27 9.64
C SER A 581 -14.75 -8.20 10.57
N ALA A 582 -14.53 -6.91 10.29
CA ALA A 582 -15.41 -5.90 10.83
C ALA A 582 -16.76 -6.05 10.14
N SER A 583 -17.77 -6.56 10.85
CA SER A 583 -19.16 -6.51 10.43
C SER A 583 -19.60 -5.05 10.32
N VAL A 584 -19.24 -4.43 9.20
CA VAL A 584 -19.70 -3.09 8.84
C VAL A 584 -21.16 -3.26 8.48
N ILE A 585 -22.02 -2.75 9.36
CA ILE A 585 -23.40 -2.45 9.03
C ILE A 585 -23.33 -1.47 7.86
N VAL A 586 -23.55 -1.96 6.64
CA VAL A 586 -23.79 -1.12 5.48
C VAL A 586 -25.03 -0.28 5.83
N PRO A 587 -24.93 1.05 5.97
CA PRO A 587 -26.13 1.85 6.14
C PRO A 587 -26.96 1.63 4.89
N GLN A 588 -28.16 1.05 5.07
CA GLN A 588 -29.16 1.03 4.01
C GLN A 588 -29.33 2.48 3.52
N PRO A 589 -29.40 2.72 2.19
CA PRO A 589 -29.76 4.05 1.70
C PRO A 589 -31.08 4.47 2.37
N PRO A 590 -31.24 5.75 2.72
CA PRO A 590 -32.48 6.21 3.33
C PRO A 590 -33.63 5.77 2.43
N GLN A 591 -34.53 4.94 2.96
CA GLN A 591 -35.71 4.53 2.21
C GLN A 591 -36.43 5.81 1.78
N PRO A 592 -36.88 5.91 0.52
CA PRO A 592 -37.70 7.05 0.12
C PRO A 592 -38.88 7.12 1.09
N ALA A 593 -39.05 8.28 1.73
CA ALA A 593 -40.15 8.51 2.65
C ALA A 593 -41.44 8.03 1.98
N LYS A 594 -42.19 7.14 2.65
CA LYS A 594 -43.49 6.69 2.16
C LYS A 594 -44.31 7.93 1.77
N PRO A 595 -44.93 7.97 0.58
CA PRO A 595 -45.79 9.08 0.23
C PRO A 595 -46.87 9.20 1.31
N VAL A 596 -46.87 10.33 2.01
CA VAL A 596 -47.95 10.66 2.94
C VAL A 596 -49.22 10.77 2.10
N PRO A 597 -50.29 10.04 2.42
CA PRO A 597 -51.57 10.19 1.73
C PRO A 597 -52.01 11.65 1.76
N ILE A 598 -52.47 12.16 0.61
CA ILE A 598 -52.90 13.56 0.41
C ILE A 598 -54.00 13.98 1.42
N SER A 599 -54.63 13.04 2.11
CA SER A 599 -55.61 13.25 3.16
C SER A 599 -55.09 13.79 4.49
N GLU A 600 -53.76 13.84 4.73
CA GLU A 600 -53.18 14.32 6.00
C GLU A 600 -52.47 15.69 5.91
N ILE A 601 -52.61 16.42 4.80
CA ILE A 601 -52.08 17.78 4.67
C ILE A 601 -53.14 18.78 5.17
N PRO A 602 -52.92 19.54 6.27
CA PRO A 602 -53.84 20.60 6.67
C PRO A 602 -53.91 21.67 5.58
N SER A 603 -55.11 22.07 5.17
CA SER A 603 -55.31 23.14 4.19
C SER A 603 -54.81 24.47 4.75
N VAL A 604 -53.66 24.94 4.27
CA VAL A 604 -53.15 26.29 4.59
C VAL A 604 -53.62 27.27 3.52
N SER A 605 -54.28 28.33 3.99
CA SER A 605 -54.83 29.45 3.21
C SER A 605 -53.76 30.18 2.36
N PHE A 606 -54.17 30.61 1.17
CA PHE A 606 -53.40 31.20 0.07
C PHE A 606 -52.82 32.63 0.34
N GLY A 607 -52.42 32.93 1.58
CA GLY A 607 -51.95 34.27 1.98
C GLY A 607 -50.44 34.46 2.18
N ALA A 608 -49.64 33.39 2.34
CA ALA A 608 -48.28 33.49 2.88
C ALA A 608 -47.12 33.27 1.88
N LEU A 609 -47.35 33.37 0.56
CA LEU A 609 -46.35 33.05 -0.48
C LEU A 609 -45.80 34.26 -1.25
N LYS A 610 -45.86 35.48 -0.69
CA LYS A 610 -45.33 36.70 -1.35
C LYS A 610 -44.09 37.35 -0.73
N GLU A 611 -43.55 36.85 0.40
CA GLU A 611 -42.40 37.52 1.06
C GLU A 611 -41.04 36.80 1.00
N ILE A 612 -40.92 35.59 0.47
CA ILE A 612 -39.64 34.84 0.51
C ILE A 612 -38.87 34.87 -0.83
N LYS A 613 -39.28 35.72 -1.79
CA LYS A 613 -38.63 35.81 -3.12
C LYS A 613 -37.81 37.08 -3.38
N ARG A 614 -37.47 37.86 -2.34
CA ARG A 614 -36.67 39.10 -2.50
C ARG A 614 -35.24 39.07 -1.96
N ASP A 615 -34.86 38.11 -1.12
CA ASP A 615 -33.58 38.21 -0.39
C ASP A 615 -32.43 37.31 -0.87
N SER A 616 -32.59 36.50 -1.92
CA SER A 616 -31.50 35.61 -2.39
C SER A 616 -30.76 36.07 -3.65
N LEU A 617 -31.10 37.24 -4.20
CA LEU A 617 -30.56 37.72 -5.49
C LEU A 617 -29.63 38.96 -5.40
N ALA A 618 -29.26 39.42 -4.22
CA ALA A 618 -28.42 40.62 -4.06
C ALA A 618 -27.27 40.43 -3.05
N ALA A 619 -26.33 39.51 -3.32
CA ALA A 619 -25.06 39.46 -2.58
C ALA A 619 -23.94 38.73 -3.36
N LYS A 620 -23.66 39.18 -4.59
CA LYS A 620 -22.38 38.92 -5.30
C LYS A 620 -22.00 40.15 -6.11
N ALA A 621 -21.36 41.15 -5.48
CA ALA A 621 -20.47 42.11 -6.14
C ALA A 621 -19.72 42.99 -5.11
N HIS A 622 -18.40 42.92 -5.16
CA HIS A 622 -17.40 43.96 -4.83
C HIS A 622 -17.16 44.43 -3.37
N ALA A 623 -15.90 44.26 -2.92
CA ALA A 623 -15.16 45.15 -2.01
C ALA A 623 -14.53 46.32 -2.85
N PRO A 624 -13.85 47.37 -2.30
CA PRO A 624 -13.39 47.62 -0.92
C PRO A 624 -13.51 49.10 -0.40
N SER A 625 -12.92 49.37 0.77
CA SER A 625 -12.61 50.69 1.41
C SER A 625 -13.81 51.43 2.03
N GLY A 626 -13.75 52.17 3.14
CA GLY A 626 -12.69 52.66 4.01
C GLY A 626 -13.23 53.92 4.71
N ALA A 627 -12.97 54.05 6.01
CA ALA A 627 -13.11 55.25 6.86
C ALA A 627 -14.50 55.76 7.29
N SER A 628 -14.74 55.71 8.61
CA SER A 628 -15.29 56.77 9.51
C SER A 628 -15.45 56.10 10.88
N ARG A 629 -14.53 56.19 11.85
CA ARG A 629 -13.97 57.36 12.54
C ARG A 629 -15.03 58.31 13.08
N GLU A 630 -15.91 57.84 13.98
CA GLU A 630 -16.56 58.67 15.01
C GLU A 630 -17.48 57.84 15.94
N ALA A 631 -16.92 56.94 16.75
CA ALA A 631 -17.67 56.36 17.88
C ALA A 631 -16.78 55.69 18.93
N MET A 632 -15.59 56.22 19.24
CA MET A 632 -14.85 55.74 20.43
C MET A 632 -13.78 56.72 20.91
N LEU A 633 -14.18 57.97 21.12
CA LEU A 633 -13.43 58.90 21.97
C LEU A 633 -14.43 59.73 22.78
N ARG A 634 -14.67 59.31 24.03
CA ARG A 634 -14.83 60.17 25.22
C ARG A 634 -15.24 59.31 26.43
N LYS A 635 -14.25 58.99 27.26
CA LYS A 635 -14.26 58.97 28.74
C LYS A 635 -12.94 58.33 29.18
N ALA A 636 -11.99 59.18 29.57
CA ALA A 636 -11.55 59.34 30.96
C ALA A 636 -10.44 58.31 31.27
N GLU A 637 -9.17 58.71 31.14
CA GLU A 637 -8.37 59.32 32.21
C GLU A 637 -7.95 58.31 33.30
N GLY A 638 -6.64 58.13 33.48
CA GLY A 638 -6.06 57.67 34.75
C GLY A 638 -4.85 56.73 34.64
N ALA A 639 -3.68 57.25 35.02
CA ALA A 639 -2.39 56.61 35.35
C ALA A 639 -1.53 56.08 34.17
N ASP A 640 -0.48 56.75 33.69
CA ASP A 640 0.79 57.17 34.34
C ASP A 640 1.61 55.96 34.84
N GLY A 641 2.85 55.67 34.45
CA GLY A 641 3.83 56.38 33.61
C GLY A 641 5.18 55.61 33.55
N ARG A 642 6.19 56.32 33.00
CA ARG A 642 7.65 56.00 32.87
C ARG A 642 8.07 55.30 31.56
N LYS A 643 8.49 56.02 30.51
CA LYS A 643 9.78 56.74 30.25
C LYS A 643 11.01 55.82 30.06
N GLY A 644 11.57 55.87 28.84
CA GLY A 644 12.97 55.53 28.53
C GLY A 644 13.29 55.76 27.04
N ARG A 645 14.14 56.74 26.71
CA ARG A 645 14.46 57.28 25.38
C ARG A 645 15.79 56.74 24.81
N LEU A 646 15.84 56.53 23.48
CA LEU A 646 16.92 56.79 22.47
C LEU A 646 18.27 56.03 22.56
N PRO A 647 19.17 56.03 21.52
CA PRO A 647 19.06 56.19 20.04
C PRO A 647 19.90 55.12 19.23
N PRO A 648 20.06 55.20 17.87
CA PRO A 648 20.52 54.09 17.02
C PRO A 648 22.01 54.17 16.57
N ARG A 649 22.59 53.05 16.12
CA ARG A 649 23.88 53.00 15.37
C ARG A 649 23.96 51.88 14.31
N LYS A 650 24.19 52.32 13.07
CA LYS A 650 25.15 51.89 12.01
C LYS A 650 25.57 50.40 11.89
N GLY A 651 25.55 49.90 10.64
CA GLY A 651 26.54 48.91 10.16
C GLY A 651 26.05 47.92 9.07
N GLN A 652 26.35 48.22 7.80
CA GLN A 652 26.45 47.26 6.67
C GLN A 652 27.60 46.23 6.90
N PRO A 653 27.84 45.15 6.10
CA PRO A 653 27.57 45.02 4.64
C PRO A 653 27.16 43.65 4.07
N THR A 654 26.82 43.69 2.78
CA THR A 654 26.63 42.61 1.79
C THR A 654 27.95 41.97 1.31
N PRO A 655 27.91 40.76 0.70
CA PRO A 655 28.92 40.35 -0.27
C PRO A 655 28.39 40.24 -1.71
N LYS A 656 29.20 40.81 -2.61
CA LYS A 656 29.25 40.68 -4.08
C LYS A 656 29.37 39.20 -4.48
N GLY A 657 28.88 38.69 -5.63
CA GLY A 657 28.85 39.30 -6.96
C GLY A 657 30.16 39.03 -7.71
N GLY A 658 30.37 37.78 -8.18
CA GLY A 658 31.53 37.38 -8.99
C GLY A 658 31.11 36.92 -10.39
N LYS A 659 31.74 37.48 -11.43
CA LYS A 659 31.61 37.10 -12.84
C LYS A 659 33.02 36.90 -13.43
N ARG A 660 33.13 35.85 -14.27
CA ARG A 660 34.10 35.60 -15.36
C ARG A 660 35.55 35.23 -14.99
N ARG A 661 35.92 33.97 -15.20
CA ARG A 661 36.45 33.45 -16.48
C ARG A 661 36.15 31.97 -16.59
#